data_AF-A0A7V4FLB7-F1
#
_entry.id   AF-A0A7V4FLB7-F1
#
_cell.length_a   1.000
_cell.length_b   1.000
_cell.length_c   1.000
_cell.angle_alpha   90.00
_cell.angle_beta   90.00
_cell.angle_gamma   90.00
#
_symmetry.space_group_name_H-M   'P 1'
#
loop_
_entity.id
_entity.type
_entity.pdbx_description
1 polymer ?
#
loop_
_entity_poly.entity_id
_entity_poly.type
_entity_poly.pdbx_seq_one_letter_code
_entity_poly.pdbx_strand_id
1 'polypeptide(L)'
;MKRPNRLINETSPYLLQHSHNPVDWYSWSDEAFQKALAEDKPVFLSIGYSTCHWCHVMEKESFEDDEVANLMNQTFVSIKVDREERPDIDHIYMMVCQMMTGHGGWPLSIIMTPDKKPFFAGTYFPKENRYGRISFKELIKSIDNAWRTKRKEILESADEVTNYLKKIYHKDSGENISEEIFNKAFEHFKSRFDDKFGGFGSSPKFPTPHNLMFLLRYWKNTGDETALNMVTKTLTNMKMGGIYDHVGFGFHRYSTDKEWLLPHFEKMLYDQAMLIIIYSEAFLATKNEEFKKTAEEIIEYVLRDMSSENGGFYSAEDADSEGEEGKFYVWKQEEIIEAIGLDDAQFVINIFNTNENGNYLEESTKQFTGNNILHLKKSIKELAEELNSSEEFITEKIDGIKKRLFNFRKKRAHPSKDDKILLDWNSLLIAALSIAGRSFNNNKYISIAEECFRFINKYMATSNGDLLHMFRNNKASINAKLDDYSFFIFGLIELYQATFNVTYITEAIKYCDLAIEKFWDKDNGGFYFTSVDDEALIVRTKEAYDSAIPSGNSVMFYNLLRLARITANSKYDDYAEKLLNTFSQNINLSPHGFSFLLSSLDFYFGKSYELIIVSDESYLKQMDIIAKLNGEFIPSKVVILKTDSQSPPFNYLENYFVQRNQTQIYVCKNYQCELPTNDIDSVISFLKNQ
;
A
#
# COMPACT_ATOMS: atom_id res chain seq x y z
N MET A 1 1.77 -40.26 5.72
CA MET A 1 1.77 -38.90 5.13
C MET A 1 0.41 -38.68 4.50
N LYS A 2 -0.22 -37.52 4.70
CA LYS A 2 -1.45 -37.14 4.00
C LYS A 2 -1.15 -37.06 2.49
N ARG A 3 -2.07 -37.51 1.64
CA ARG A 3 -1.90 -37.44 0.17
C ARG A 3 -2.09 -35.98 -0.27
N PRO A 4 -1.20 -35.40 -1.10
CA PRO A 4 -1.37 -34.04 -1.55
C PRO A 4 -2.56 -33.91 -2.53
N ASN A 5 -3.23 -32.77 -2.49
CA ASN A 5 -4.20 -32.31 -3.48
C ASN A 5 -3.49 -31.56 -4.64
N ARG A 6 -4.25 -30.91 -5.52
CA ARG A 6 -3.70 -30.27 -6.74
C ARG A 6 -2.83 -29.05 -6.46
N LEU A 7 -3.00 -28.40 -5.30
CA LEU A 7 -2.25 -27.19 -4.95
C LEU A 7 -0.74 -27.44 -4.78
N ILE A 8 -0.29 -28.70 -4.69
CA ILE A 8 1.12 -29.05 -4.65
C ILE A 8 1.92 -28.59 -5.89
N ASN A 9 1.22 -28.29 -7.00
CA ASN A 9 1.82 -27.81 -8.24
C ASN A 9 1.82 -26.29 -8.37
N GLU A 10 1.26 -25.56 -7.39
CA GLU A 10 1.18 -24.10 -7.40
C GLU A 10 2.48 -23.46 -6.95
N THR A 11 2.68 -22.19 -7.30
CA THR A 11 3.83 -21.41 -6.86
C THR A 11 3.53 -20.49 -5.69
N SER A 12 2.28 -20.24 -5.34
CA SER A 12 1.95 -19.42 -4.17
C SER A 12 2.35 -20.11 -2.86
N PRO A 13 3.09 -19.45 -1.95
CA PRO A 13 3.30 -19.96 -0.59
C PRO A 13 1.98 -20.31 0.12
N TYR A 14 0.97 -19.44 -0.02
CA TYR A 14 -0.35 -19.63 0.56
C TYR A 14 -1.04 -20.88 0.02
N LEU A 15 -1.06 -21.10 -1.30
CA LEU A 15 -1.67 -22.29 -1.88
C LEU A 15 -0.93 -23.57 -1.50
N LEU A 16 0.40 -23.54 -1.49
CA LEU A 16 1.25 -24.67 -1.13
C LEU A 16 1.04 -25.10 0.33
N GLN A 17 0.80 -24.17 1.25
CA GLN A 17 0.46 -24.46 2.65
C GLN A 17 -0.76 -25.38 2.76
N HIS A 18 -1.76 -25.21 1.88
CA HIS A 18 -2.99 -26.00 1.88
C HIS A 18 -2.92 -27.30 1.04
N SER A 19 -1.76 -27.63 0.47
CA SER A 19 -1.60 -28.75 -0.46
C SER A 19 -1.84 -30.13 0.16
N HIS A 20 -1.78 -30.25 1.49
CA HIS A 20 -1.96 -31.51 2.21
C HIS A 20 -3.26 -31.57 3.03
N ASN A 21 -4.13 -30.59 2.87
CA ASN A 21 -5.42 -30.55 3.56
C ASN A 21 -6.33 -31.65 2.99
N PRO A 22 -7.17 -32.30 3.83
CA PRO A 22 -8.11 -33.32 3.37
C PRO A 22 -9.20 -32.80 2.42
N VAL A 23 -9.43 -31.49 2.36
CA VAL A 23 -10.26 -30.85 1.33
C VAL A 23 -9.58 -30.99 -0.04
N ASP A 24 -10.33 -31.44 -1.06
CA ASP A 24 -9.86 -31.60 -2.44
C ASP A 24 -9.78 -30.24 -3.14
N TRP A 25 -8.77 -29.45 -2.78
CA TRP A 25 -8.57 -28.11 -3.31
C TRP A 25 -8.13 -28.10 -4.77
N TYR A 26 -8.70 -27.15 -5.50
CA TYR A 26 -8.26 -26.67 -6.80
C TYR A 26 -7.73 -25.24 -6.68
N SER A 27 -6.81 -24.85 -7.56
CA SER A 27 -6.60 -23.44 -7.87
C SER A 27 -7.72 -22.94 -8.79
N TRP A 28 -7.84 -21.61 -8.93
CA TRP A 28 -8.81 -21.03 -9.87
C TRP A 28 -8.46 -21.43 -11.30
N SER A 29 -9.24 -22.36 -11.87
CA SER A 29 -8.93 -23.02 -13.12
C SER A 29 -10.18 -23.52 -13.83
N ASP A 30 -10.12 -23.59 -15.17
CA ASP A 30 -11.22 -24.16 -15.97
C ASP A 30 -11.51 -25.62 -15.60
N GLU A 31 -10.51 -26.40 -15.19
CA GLU A 31 -10.69 -27.77 -14.69
C GLU A 31 -11.67 -27.80 -13.51
N ALA A 32 -11.53 -26.88 -12.55
CA ALA A 32 -12.38 -26.80 -11.38
C ALA A 32 -13.84 -26.47 -11.76
N PHE A 33 -14.05 -25.48 -12.63
CA PHE A 33 -15.39 -25.09 -13.06
C PHE A 33 -16.07 -26.14 -13.94
N GLN A 34 -15.31 -26.81 -14.83
CA GLN A 34 -15.83 -27.92 -15.63
C GLN A 34 -16.22 -29.12 -14.77
N LYS A 35 -15.44 -29.44 -13.73
CA LYS A 35 -15.80 -30.46 -12.75
C LYS A 35 -17.07 -30.08 -11.99
N ALA A 36 -17.18 -28.84 -11.53
CA ALA A 36 -18.37 -28.35 -10.82
C ALA A 36 -19.63 -28.49 -11.68
N LEU A 37 -19.51 -28.18 -12.99
CA LEU A 37 -20.58 -28.36 -13.95
C LEU A 37 -20.91 -29.85 -14.17
N ALA A 38 -19.90 -30.71 -14.37
CA ALA A 38 -20.09 -32.13 -14.64
C ALA A 38 -20.68 -32.91 -13.45
N GLU A 39 -20.29 -32.55 -12.22
CA GLU A 39 -20.79 -33.16 -10.99
C GLU A 39 -22.09 -32.49 -10.46
N ASP A 40 -22.57 -31.44 -11.13
CA ASP A 40 -23.70 -30.60 -10.71
C ASP A 40 -23.57 -30.09 -9.26
N LYS A 41 -22.38 -29.60 -8.91
CA LYS A 41 -22.06 -29.07 -7.57
C LYS A 41 -21.85 -27.57 -7.60
N PRO A 42 -22.23 -26.83 -6.55
CA PRO A 42 -21.77 -25.47 -6.36
C PRO A 42 -20.25 -25.42 -6.11
N VAL A 43 -19.66 -24.26 -6.33
CA VAL A 43 -18.26 -23.98 -6.06
C VAL A 43 -18.14 -23.27 -4.71
N PHE A 44 -17.23 -23.74 -3.86
CA PHE A 44 -16.79 -23.01 -2.67
C PHE A 44 -15.45 -22.34 -2.99
N LEU A 45 -15.41 -21.01 -3.00
CA LEU A 45 -14.19 -20.23 -3.21
C LEU A 45 -13.71 -19.66 -1.87
N SER A 46 -12.47 -20.00 -1.50
CA SER A 46 -11.75 -19.45 -0.35
C SER A 46 -10.62 -18.54 -0.85
N ILE A 47 -10.67 -17.26 -0.51
CA ILE A 47 -9.60 -16.29 -0.83
C ILE A 47 -8.87 -15.87 0.45
N GLY A 48 -7.55 -15.84 0.41
CA GLY A 48 -6.67 -15.39 1.50
C GLY A 48 -5.26 -15.12 0.99
N TYR A 49 -4.29 -15.05 1.91
CA TYR A 49 -2.87 -14.85 1.64
C TYR A 49 -2.05 -15.44 2.79
N SER A 50 -0.74 -15.61 2.57
CA SER A 50 0.15 -16.43 3.40
C SER A 50 0.29 -15.91 4.84
N THR A 51 0.27 -14.61 5.04
CA THR A 51 0.47 -13.90 6.31
C THR A 51 -0.84 -13.55 7.04
N CYS A 52 -1.96 -14.13 6.61
CA CYS A 52 -3.29 -13.88 7.17
C CYS A 52 -3.60 -14.78 8.38
N HIS A 53 -3.58 -14.22 9.59
CA HIS A 53 -3.87 -14.95 10.83
C HIS A 53 -5.21 -15.71 10.80
N TRP A 54 -6.33 -15.01 10.51
CA TRP A 54 -7.65 -15.65 10.48
C TRP A 54 -7.79 -16.72 9.41
N CYS A 55 -6.97 -16.67 8.35
CA CYS A 55 -6.91 -17.69 7.32
C CYS A 55 -6.28 -18.99 7.88
N HIS A 56 -5.22 -18.88 8.68
CA HIS A 56 -4.61 -20.02 9.39
C HIS A 56 -5.54 -20.59 10.47
N VAL A 57 -6.25 -19.74 11.21
CA VAL A 57 -7.24 -20.18 12.21
C VAL A 57 -8.33 -21.01 11.53
N MET A 58 -8.92 -20.51 10.43
CA MET A 58 -9.96 -21.24 9.70
C MET A 58 -9.43 -22.55 9.10
N GLU A 59 -8.19 -22.55 8.59
CA GLU A 59 -7.54 -23.76 8.11
C GLU A 59 -7.47 -24.83 9.21
N LYS A 60 -6.84 -24.50 10.34
CA LYS A 60 -6.57 -25.44 11.42
C LYS A 60 -7.85 -25.99 12.05
N GLU A 61 -8.86 -25.14 12.20
CA GLU A 61 -10.13 -25.55 12.81
C GLU A 61 -11.02 -26.33 11.84
N SER A 62 -11.03 -25.99 10.55
CA SER A 62 -12.03 -26.49 9.60
C SER A 62 -11.43 -27.26 8.42
N PHE A 63 -10.42 -26.73 7.72
CA PHE A 63 -9.93 -27.35 6.49
C PHE A 63 -8.99 -28.55 6.73
N GLU A 64 -8.36 -28.64 7.91
CA GLU A 64 -7.55 -29.79 8.31
C GLU A 64 -8.36 -30.95 8.93
N ASP A 65 -9.62 -30.71 9.27
CA ASP A 65 -10.51 -31.66 9.92
C ASP A 65 -11.18 -32.59 8.90
N ASP A 66 -11.04 -33.90 9.08
CA ASP A 66 -11.54 -34.90 8.13
C ASP A 66 -13.08 -34.92 8.05
N GLU A 67 -13.81 -34.62 9.13
CA GLU A 67 -15.29 -34.57 9.09
C GLU A 67 -15.76 -33.42 8.21
N VAL A 68 -15.25 -32.21 8.46
CA VAL A 68 -15.57 -31.01 7.69
C VAL A 68 -15.15 -31.17 6.24
N ALA A 69 -13.94 -31.66 5.98
CA ALA A 69 -13.44 -31.85 4.63
C ALA A 69 -14.26 -32.86 3.82
N ASN A 70 -14.73 -33.95 4.44
CA ASN A 70 -15.62 -34.90 3.77
C ASN A 70 -16.96 -34.25 3.40
N LEU A 71 -17.54 -33.42 4.27
CA LEU A 71 -18.77 -32.67 3.95
C LEU A 71 -18.54 -31.68 2.80
N MET A 72 -17.41 -30.97 2.79
CA MET A 72 -17.03 -30.07 1.71
C MET A 72 -16.86 -30.82 0.38
N ASN A 73 -16.10 -31.91 0.35
CA ASN A 73 -15.83 -32.68 -0.87
C ASN A 73 -17.11 -33.31 -1.47
N GLN A 74 -18.08 -33.64 -0.63
CA GLN A 74 -19.39 -34.12 -1.08
C GLN A 74 -20.27 -33.01 -1.66
N THR A 75 -20.18 -31.80 -1.11
CA THR A 75 -21.10 -30.70 -1.43
C THR A 75 -20.55 -29.79 -2.53
N PHE A 76 -19.25 -29.51 -2.52
CA PHE A 76 -18.62 -28.47 -3.32
C PHE A 76 -17.50 -29.02 -4.21
N VAL A 77 -17.24 -28.29 -5.30
CA VAL A 77 -15.87 -28.20 -5.82
C VAL A 77 -15.20 -27.02 -5.12
N SER A 78 -14.11 -27.29 -4.40
CA SER A 78 -13.47 -26.29 -3.54
C SER A 78 -12.27 -25.66 -4.24
N ILE A 79 -12.29 -24.33 -4.37
CA ILE A 79 -11.24 -23.53 -5.01
C ILE A 79 -10.56 -22.64 -3.95
N LYS A 80 -9.22 -22.62 -3.97
CA LYS A 80 -8.41 -21.75 -3.13
C LYS A 80 -7.68 -20.72 -3.99
N VAL A 81 -7.69 -19.45 -3.57
CA VAL A 81 -7.05 -18.35 -4.29
C VAL A 81 -6.19 -17.52 -3.33
N ASP A 82 -4.98 -17.23 -3.77
CA ASP A 82 -4.11 -16.22 -3.16
C ASP A 82 -4.47 -14.84 -3.73
N ARG A 83 -4.92 -13.91 -2.88
CA ARG A 83 -5.31 -12.56 -3.31
C ARG A 83 -4.15 -11.73 -3.85
N GLU A 84 -2.93 -12.04 -3.45
CA GLU A 84 -1.73 -11.33 -3.92
C GLU A 84 -1.29 -11.83 -5.30
N GLU A 85 -1.69 -13.03 -5.71
CA GLU A 85 -1.49 -13.51 -7.09
C GLU A 85 -2.68 -13.15 -7.98
N ARG A 86 -3.91 -13.18 -7.43
CA ARG A 86 -5.16 -12.90 -8.16
C ARG A 86 -6.00 -11.81 -7.49
N PRO A 87 -5.49 -10.57 -7.41
CA PRO A 87 -6.23 -9.45 -6.83
C PRO A 87 -7.49 -9.11 -7.65
N ASP A 88 -7.51 -9.51 -8.93
CA ASP A 88 -8.66 -9.34 -9.83
C ASP A 88 -9.87 -10.17 -9.39
N ILE A 89 -9.64 -11.40 -8.92
CA ILE A 89 -10.67 -12.26 -8.35
C ILE A 89 -11.09 -11.71 -6.98
N ASP A 90 -10.11 -11.38 -6.14
CA ASP A 90 -10.33 -10.87 -4.79
C ASP A 90 -11.22 -9.62 -4.78
N HIS A 91 -10.92 -8.61 -5.62
CA HIS A 91 -11.69 -7.38 -5.69
C HIS A 91 -13.16 -7.61 -6.05
N ILE A 92 -13.45 -8.44 -7.05
CA ILE A 92 -14.82 -8.74 -7.48
C ILE A 92 -15.61 -9.37 -6.32
N TYR A 93 -15.03 -10.39 -5.68
CA TYR A 93 -15.76 -11.15 -4.68
C TYR A 93 -15.77 -10.50 -3.29
N MET A 94 -14.78 -9.68 -2.96
CA MET A 94 -14.82 -8.83 -1.78
C MET A 94 -15.97 -7.83 -1.88
N MET A 95 -16.16 -7.23 -3.06
CA MET A 95 -17.31 -6.35 -3.32
C MET A 95 -18.64 -7.10 -3.16
N VAL A 96 -18.75 -8.33 -3.68
CA VAL A 96 -19.92 -9.18 -3.46
C VAL A 96 -20.19 -9.40 -1.98
N CYS A 97 -19.16 -9.72 -1.20
CA CYS A 97 -19.29 -9.94 0.24
C CYS A 97 -19.76 -8.68 0.97
N GLN A 98 -19.19 -7.53 0.65
CA GLN A 98 -19.60 -6.24 1.21
C GLN A 98 -21.04 -5.89 0.84
N MET A 99 -21.46 -6.15 -0.40
CA MET A 99 -22.86 -5.93 -0.82
C MET A 99 -23.85 -6.83 -0.08
N MET A 100 -23.50 -8.11 0.12
CA MET A 100 -24.39 -9.10 0.73
C MET A 100 -24.43 -9.00 2.27
N THR A 101 -23.32 -8.63 2.90
CA THR A 101 -23.15 -8.70 4.36
C THR A 101 -22.96 -7.33 5.03
N GLY A 102 -22.70 -6.27 4.25
CA GLY A 102 -22.36 -4.94 4.75
C GLY A 102 -20.91 -4.79 5.24
N HIS A 103 -20.13 -5.87 5.26
CA HIS A 103 -18.74 -5.89 5.69
C HIS A 103 -17.89 -6.82 4.80
N GLY A 104 -16.57 -6.77 4.95
CA GLY A 104 -15.65 -7.63 4.21
C GLY A 104 -14.40 -7.94 5.02
N GLY A 105 -13.57 -8.85 4.51
CA GLY A 105 -12.32 -9.25 5.15
C GLY A 105 -11.88 -10.66 4.75
N TRP A 106 -10.66 -11.02 5.12
CA TRP A 106 -10.10 -12.34 4.88
C TRP A 106 -10.09 -13.16 6.18
N PRO A 107 -10.29 -14.50 6.12
CA PRO A 107 -10.53 -15.31 4.92
C PRO A 107 -11.89 -14.98 4.28
N LEU A 108 -11.92 -14.87 2.96
CA LEU A 108 -13.13 -14.57 2.21
C LEU A 108 -13.73 -15.89 1.70
N SER A 109 -14.99 -16.15 2.05
CA SER A 109 -15.71 -17.38 1.72
C SER A 109 -16.89 -17.06 0.81
N ILE A 110 -16.83 -17.54 -0.44
CA ILE A 110 -17.88 -17.33 -1.44
C ILE A 110 -18.44 -18.67 -1.89
N ILE A 111 -19.75 -18.72 -2.09
CA ILE A 111 -20.40 -19.86 -2.74
C ILE A 111 -21.05 -19.37 -4.02
N MET A 112 -20.72 -20.06 -5.11
CA MET A 112 -21.13 -19.67 -6.45
C MET A 112 -21.56 -20.87 -7.28
N THR A 113 -22.25 -20.58 -8.37
CA THR A 113 -22.61 -21.54 -9.40
C THR A 113 -21.38 -21.94 -10.25
N PRO A 114 -21.43 -23.05 -11.01
CA PRO A 114 -20.36 -23.43 -11.94
C PRO A 114 -20.02 -22.37 -13.00
N ASP A 115 -20.96 -21.48 -13.35
CA ASP A 115 -20.75 -20.32 -14.23
C ASP A 115 -20.23 -19.07 -13.48
N LYS A 116 -19.60 -19.29 -12.31
CA LYS A 116 -18.91 -18.29 -11.47
C LYS A 116 -19.85 -17.31 -10.73
N LYS A 117 -21.18 -17.41 -10.85
CA LYS A 117 -22.08 -16.40 -10.25
C LYS A 117 -22.28 -16.64 -8.75
N PRO A 118 -21.94 -15.68 -7.88
CA PRO A 118 -22.05 -15.84 -6.45
C PRO A 118 -23.51 -15.72 -5.98
N PHE A 119 -23.88 -16.54 -5.00
CA PHE A 119 -25.20 -16.48 -4.34
C PHE A 119 -25.11 -16.52 -2.82
N PHE A 120 -23.90 -16.64 -2.26
CA PHE A 120 -23.64 -16.52 -0.83
C PHE A 120 -22.22 -16.00 -0.60
N ALA A 121 -22.04 -15.19 0.43
CA ALA A 121 -20.74 -14.65 0.82
C ALA A 121 -20.63 -14.50 2.34
N GLY A 122 -19.41 -14.61 2.85
CA GLY A 122 -19.06 -14.34 4.24
C GLY A 122 -17.55 -14.32 4.43
N THR A 123 -17.10 -14.15 5.67
CA THR A 123 -15.67 -14.16 6.01
C THR A 123 -15.29 -15.46 6.72
N TYR A 124 -14.98 -15.39 8.01
CA TYR A 124 -14.65 -16.53 8.85
C TYR A 124 -15.91 -17.23 9.39
N PHE A 125 -15.93 -18.56 9.29
CA PHE A 125 -16.95 -19.43 9.88
C PHE A 125 -16.31 -20.41 10.87
N PRO A 126 -16.75 -20.45 12.14
CA PRO A 126 -16.20 -21.36 13.12
C PRO A 126 -16.63 -22.81 12.83
N LYS A 127 -15.81 -23.79 13.25
CA LYS A 127 -16.13 -25.22 13.10
C LYS A 127 -17.44 -25.61 13.78
N GLU A 128 -17.70 -25.05 14.95
CA GLU A 128 -18.86 -25.31 15.81
C GLU A 128 -19.60 -24.00 16.11
N ASN A 129 -20.88 -24.11 16.47
CA ASN A 129 -21.71 -22.94 16.77
C ASN A 129 -21.11 -22.16 17.95
N ARG A 130 -20.76 -20.90 17.72
CA ARG A 130 -20.19 -20.01 18.75
C ARG A 130 -20.72 -18.60 18.58
N TYR A 131 -21.05 -17.95 19.70
CA TYR A 131 -21.44 -16.54 19.75
C TYR A 131 -22.56 -16.14 18.75
N GLY A 132 -23.55 -17.02 18.55
CA GLY A 132 -24.65 -16.77 17.61
C GLY A 132 -24.29 -16.88 16.13
N ARG A 133 -23.07 -17.31 15.79
CA ARG A 133 -22.66 -17.61 14.41
C ARG A 133 -22.95 -19.08 14.09
N ILE A 134 -23.47 -19.30 12.89
CA ILE A 134 -23.66 -20.64 12.32
C ILE A 134 -22.30 -21.32 12.14
N SER A 135 -22.25 -22.60 12.48
CA SER A 135 -21.08 -23.44 12.25
C SER A 135 -20.87 -23.69 10.76
N PHE A 136 -19.62 -23.90 10.37
CA PHE A 136 -19.30 -24.24 9.00
C PHE A 136 -19.98 -25.56 8.57
N LYS A 137 -20.10 -26.54 9.48
CA LYS A 137 -20.83 -27.79 9.22
C LYS A 137 -22.31 -27.58 8.91
N GLU A 138 -22.99 -26.71 9.66
CA GLU A 138 -24.41 -26.39 9.41
C GLU A 138 -24.59 -25.57 8.14
N LEU A 139 -23.66 -24.66 7.83
CA LEU A 139 -23.65 -23.92 6.58
C LEU A 139 -23.56 -24.86 5.37
N ILE A 140 -22.59 -25.79 5.36
CA ILE A 140 -22.40 -26.76 4.26
C ILE A 140 -23.70 -27.55 4.02
N LYS A 141 -24.30 -28.09 5.09
CA LYS A 141 -25.56 -28.86 5.00
C LYS A 141 -26.73 -28.03 4.49
N SER A 142 -26.83 -26.77 4.93
CA SER A 142 -27.88 -25.86 4.50
C SER A 142 -27.78 -25.54 3.01
N ILE A 143 -26.55 -25.37 2.52
CA ILE A 143 -26.27 -25.10 1.11
C ILE A 143 -26.53 -26.33 0.23
N ASP A 144 -26.09 -27.54 0.63
CA ASP A 144 -26.40 -28.78 -0.12
C ASP A 144 -27.92 -28.97 -0.27
N ASN A 145 -28.67 -28.80 0.83
CA ASN A 145 -30.12 -28.92 0.79
C ASN A 145 -30.76 -27.84 -0.09
N ALA A 146 -30.33 -26.58 0.02
CA ALA A 146 -30.86 -25.49 -0.81
C ALA A 146 -30.54 -25.70 -2.30
N TRP A 147 -29.34 -26.19 -2.64
CA TRP A 147 -28.95 -26.50 -4.01
C TRP A 147 -29.84 -27.56 -4.65
N ARG A 148 -30.21 -28.60 -3.88
CA ARG A 148 -31.10 -29.68 -4.34
C ARG A 148 -32.57 -29.29 -4.42
N THR A 149 -33.05 -28.49 -3.46
CA THR A 149 -34.50 -28.26 -3.26
C THR A 149 -34.98 -26.88 -3.72
N LYS A 150 -34.09 -25.88 -3.78
CA LYS A 150 -34.39 -24.46 -4.05
C LYS A 150 -33.52 -23.88 -5.18
N ARG A 151 -33.12 -24.72 -6.14
CA ARG A 151 -32.20 -24.31 -7.21
C ARG A 151 -32.65 -23.05 -7.96
N LYS A 152 -33.93 -22.96 -8.30
CA LYS A 152 -34.46 -21.82 -9.04
C LYS A 152 -34.21 -20.50 -8.29
N GLU A 153 -34.50 -20.47 -7.00
CA GLU A 153 -34.27 -19.30 -6.13
C GLU A 153 -32.78 -18.93 -6.06
N ILE A 154 -31.89 -19.94 -6.01
CA ILE A 154 -30.44 -19.72 -6.02
C ILE A 154 -29.96 -19.07 -7.32
N LEU A 155 -30.43 -19.57 -8.46
CA LEU A 155 -30.04 -19.03 -9.77
C LEU A 155 -30.57 -17.60 -9.98
N GLU A 156 -31.80 -17.34 -9.55
CA GLU A 156 -32.38 -15.98 -9.57
C GLU A 156 -31.56 -15.02 -8.70
N SER A 157 -31.22 -15.41 -7.47
CA SER A 157 -30.35 -14.63 -6.58
C SER A 157 -28.96 -14.37 -7.18
N ALA A 158 -28.35 -15.40 -7.80
CA ALA A 158 -27.04 -15.29 -8.43
C ALA A 158 -27.06 -14.31 -9.63
N ASP A 159 -28.12 -14.34 -10.43
CA ASP A 159 -28.32 -13.42 -11.55
C ASP A 159 -28.58 -11.99 -11.06
N GLU A 160 -29.33 -11.79 -9.98
CA GLU A 160 -29.56 -10.49 -9.36
C GLU A 160 -28.25 -9.84 -8.89
N VAL A 161 -27.42 -10.58 -8.14
CA VAL A 161 -26.11 -10.11 -7.67
C VAL A 161 -25.21 -9.75 -8.85
N THR A 162 -25.15 -10.62 -9.87
CA THR A 162 -24.32 -10.40 -11.06
C THR A 162 -24.78 -9.17 -11.88
N ASN A 163 -26.09 -8.99 -12.05
CA ASN A 163 -26.63 -7.84 -12.76
C ASN A 163 -26.39 -6.54 -11.99
N TYR A 164 -26.46 -6.57 -10.66
CA TYR A 164 -26.14 -5.40 -9.85
C TYR A 164 -24.67 -5.01 -9.98
N LEU A 165 -23.74 -5.98 -9.90
CA LEU A 165 -22.31 -5.74 -10.13
C LEU A 165 -22.04 -5.05 -11.47
N LYS A 166 -22.68 -5.52 -12.56
CA LYS A 166 -22.55 -4.88 -13.87
C LYS A 166 -23.06 -3.43 -13.86
N LYS A 167 -24.15 -3.13 -13.15
CA LYS A 167 -24.73 -1.78 -13.07
C LYS A 167 -23.87 -0.79 -12.29
N ILE A 168 -23.12 -1.23 -11.27
CA ILE A 168 -22.25 -0.34 -10.47
C ILE A 168 -21.26 0.41 -11.37
N TYR A 169 -20.72 -0.26 -12.39
CA TYR A 169 -19.69 0.29 -13.28
C TYR A 169 -20.23 0.98 -14.54
N HIS A 170 -21.55 1.02 -14.72
CA HIS A 170 -22.23 1.62 -15.87
C HIS A 170 -23.01 2.89 -15.50
N LYS A 171 -22.79 3.49 -14.33
CA LYS A 171 -23.57 4.64 -13.88
C LYS A 171 -22.98 5.97 -14.39
N ASP A 172 -23.89 6.83 -14.84
CA ASP A 172 -23.63 8.07 -15.57
C ASP A 172 -22.77 9.09 -14.80
N SER A 173 -21.82 9.69 -15.51
CA SER A 173 -21.18 10.96 -15.16
C SER A 173 -22.24 12.04 -15.00
N GLY A 174 -22.10 12.95 -14.02
CA GLY A 174 -23.22 13.86 -13.74
C GLY A 174 -22.91 15.19 -13.09
N GLU A 175 -21.84 15.34 -12.31
CA GLU A 175 -21.58 16.60 -11.59
C GLU A 175 -20.10 16.98 -11.69
N ASN A 176 -19.82 18.21 -12.08
CA ASN A 176 -18.44 18.72 -12.09
C ASN A 176 -17.87 18.74 -10.67
N ILE A 177 -16.63 18.29 -10.51
CA ILE A 177 -15.87 18.49 -9.27
C ILE A 177 -15.49 19.97 -9.19
N SER A 178 -15.67 20.58 -8.01
CA SER A 178 -15.23 21.93 -7.71
C SER A 178 -14.18 21.93 -6.61
N GLU A 179 -13.46 23.04 -6.44
CA GLU A 179 -12.47 23.20 -5.36
C GLU A 179 -13.06 23.00 -3.95
N GLU A 180 -14.38 23.15 -3.76
CA GLU A 180 -15.05 22.89 -2.48
C GLU A 180 -14.88 21.43 -2.00
N ILE A 181 -14.55 20.51 -2.90
CA ILE A 181 -14.36 19.10 -2.56
C ILE A 181 -13.22 18.88 -1.57
N PHE A 182 -12.18 19.73 -1.61
CA PHE A 182 -11.07 19.71 -0.66
C PHE A 182 -11.56 19.97 0.76
N ASN A 183 -12.38 21.01 0.93
CA ASN A 183 -12.95 21.36 2.23
C ASN A 183 -13.89 20.26 2.74
N LYS A 184 -14.68 19.63 1.85
CA LYS A 184 -15.54 18.49 2.23
C LYS A 184 -14.73 17.29 2.73
N ALA A 185 -13.63 16.95 2.05
CA ALA A 185 -12.73 15.87 2.49
C ALA A 185 -12.06 16.22 3.82
N PHE A 186 -11.55 17.44 3.97
CA PHE A 186 -10.92 17.91 5.20
C PHE A 186 -11.87 17.88 6.39
N GLU A 187 -13.10 18.41 6.26
CA GLU A 187 -14.09 18.40 7.35
C GLU A 187 -14.49 16.97 7.74
N HIS A 188 -14.49 16.02 6.79
CA HIS A 188 -14.65 14.60 7.12
C HIS A 188 -13.50 14.10 8.01
N PHE A 189 -12.24 14.33 7.63
CA PHE A 189 -11.08 13.91 8.42
C PHE A 189 -11.08 14.56 9.80
N LYS A 190 -11.33 15.87 9.88
CA LYS A 190 -11.43 16.61 11.12
C LYS A 190 -12.49 16.05 12.05
N SER A 191 -13.66 15.68 11.54
CA SER A 191 -14.74 15.09 12.35
C SER A 191 -14.42 13.71 12.93
N ARG A 192 -13.49 12.97 12.30
CA ARG A 192 -13.09 11.61 12.69
C ARG A 192 -11.75 11.56 13.40
N PHE A 193 -11.03 12.66 13.48
CA PHE A 193 -9.69 12.71 14.02
C PHE A 193 -9.70 12.42 15.53
N ASP A 194 -8.78 11.55 15.95
CA ASP A 194 -8.57 11.30 17.37
C ASP A 194 -7.55 12.30 17.93
N ASP A 195 -8.03 13.36 18.58
CA ASP A 195 -7.16 14.40 19.15
C ASP A 195 -6.17 13.88 20.20
N LYS A 196 -6.47 12.73 20.83
CA LYS A 196 -5.61 12.17 21.88
C LYS A 196 -4.47 11.35 21.28
N PHE A 197 -4.79 10.40 20.41
CA PHE A 197 -3.85 9.41 19.88
C PHE A 197 -3.48 9.59 18.41
N GLY A 198 -4.04 10.60 17.72
CA GLY A 198 -3.92 10.74 16.28
C GLY A 198 -4.60 9.60 15.51
N GLY A 199 -4.57 9.70 14.19
CA GLY A 199 -5.33 8.82 13.29
C GLY A 199 -6.80 9.17 13.22
N PHE A 200 -7.57 8.31 12.55
CA PHE A 200 -8.97 8.56 12.24
C PHE A 200 -9.84 7.38 12.65
N GLY A 201 -10.96 7.66 13.30
CA GLY A 201 -11.89 6.66 13.80
C GLY A 201 -11.47 6.03 15.13
N SER A 202 -12.18 4.95 15.49
CA SER A 202 -11.96 4.17 16.71
C SER A 202 -10.91 3.08 16.48
N SER A 203 -11.14 1.86 16.94
CA SER A 203 -10.38 0.66 16.55
C SER A 203 -11.14 -0.18 15.51
N PRO A 204 -10.43 -0.99 14.69
CA PRO A 204 -8.98 -0.98 14.48
C PRO A 204 -8.50 0.30 13.77
N LYS A 205 -7.24 0.69 13.97
CA LYS A 205 -6.60 1.85 13.31
C LYS A 205 -5.56 1.42 12.27
N PHE A 206 -5.71 1.94 11.06
CA PHE A 206 -4.77 1.75 9.95
C PHE A 206 -3.94 3.02 9.70
N PRO A 207 -2.66 2.91 9.29
CA PRO A 207 -1.84 4.09 8.99
C PRO A 207 -2.39 4.98 7.86
N THR A 208 -2.92 4.38 6.79
CA THR A 208 -3.50 5.09 5.61
C THR A 208 -2.73 6.33 5.14
N PRO A 209 -1.44 6.23 4.74
CA PRO A 209 -0.57 7.39 4.53
C PRO A 209 -1.08 8.41 3.49
N HIS A 210 -1.83 7.95 2.50
CA HIS A 210 -2.42 8.80 1.46
C HIS A 210 -3.43 9.84 2.02
N ASN A 211 -4.11 9.53 3.13
CA ASN A 211 -4.96 10.52 3.83
C ASN A 211 -4.12 11.65 4.43
N LEU A 212 -2.95 11.31 4.98
CA LEU A 212 -2.01 12.29 5.53
C LEU A 212 -1.34 13.12 4.42
N MET A 213 -1.05 12.50 3.27
CA MET A 213 -0.55 13.20 2.09
C MET A 213 -1.53 14.29 1.63
N PHE A 214 -2.83 13.95 1.57
CA PHE A 214 -3.90 14.91 1.27
C PHE A 214 -3.92 16.06 2.28
N LEU A 215 -3.85 15.78 3.57
CA LEU A 215 -3.86 16.81 4.61
C LEU A 215 -2.65 17.75 4.54
N LEU A 216 -1.45 17.26 4.18
CA LEU A 216 -0.29 18.13 3.96
C LEU A 216 -0.52 19.11 2.80
N ARG A 217 -1.15 18.66 1.72
CA ARG A 217 -1.48 19.50 0.57
C ARG A 217 -2.59 20.48 0.89
N TYR A 218 -3.63 20.04 1.61
CA TYR A 218 -4.67 20.92 2.14
C TYR A 218 -4.09 22.03 3.02
N TRP A 219 -3.21 21.69 3.97
CA TRP A 219 -2.48 22.68 4.78
C TRP A 219 -1.69 23.64 3.90
N LYS A 220 -0.94 23.12 2.92
CA LYS A 220 -0.11 23.95 2.04
C LYS A 220 -0.93 24.95 1.23
N ASN A 221 -2.13 24.59 0.80
CA ASN A 221 -3.00 25.44 -0.02
C ASN A 221 -3.82 26.45 0.80
N THR A 222 -4.22 26.07 2.02
CA THR A 222 -5.16 26.87 2.82
C THR A 222 -4.49 27.63 3.97
N GLY A 223 -3.32 27.17 4.42
CA GLY A 223 -2.67 27.62 5.65
C GLY A 223 -3.38 27.13 6.93
N ASP A 224 -4.34 26.21 6.85
CA ASP A 224 -5.02 25.68 8.05
C ASP A 224 -4.11 24.72 8.83
N GLU A 225 -3.51 25.23 9.90
CA GLU A 225 -2.63 24.50 10.81
C GLU A 225 -3.29 23.25 11.45
N THR A 226 -4.62 23.18 11.48
CA THR A 226 -5.33 21.98 11.96
C THR A 226 -4.95 20.77 11.11
N ALA A 227 -4.81 20.93 9.78
CA ALA A 227 -4.42 19.85 8.90
C ALA A 227 -3.00 19.35 9.17
N LEU A 228 -2.04 20.27 9.35
CA LEU A 228 -0.66 19.91 9.70
C LEU A 228 -0.59 19.24 11.08
N ASN A 229 -1.36 19.73 12.06
CA ASN A 229 -1.43 19.12 13.39
C ASN A 229 -1.96 17.68 13.31
N MET A 230 -3.01 17.42 12.51
CA MET A 230 -3.52 16.05 12.31
C MET A 230 -2.44 15.11 11.75
N VAL A 231 -1.66 15.57 10.78
CA VAL A 231 -0.55 14.79 10.20
C VAL A 231 0.53 14.50 11.23
N THR A 232 1.09 15.56 11.83
CA THR A 232 2.22 15.44 12.76
C THR A 232 1.85 14.63 14.01
N LYS A 233 0.67 14.86 14.59
CA LYS A 233 0.16 14.09 15.73
C LYS A 233 -0.01 12.61 15.39
N THR A 234 -0.56 12.29 14.22
CA THR A 234 -0.74 10.90 13.79
C THR A 234 0.60 10.19 13.63
N LEU A 235 1.53 10.78 12.87
CA LEU A 235 2.86 10.21 12.65
C LEU A 235 3.62 10.01 13.96
N THR A 236 3.63 11.02 14.85
CA THR A 236 4.29 10.92 16.16
C THR A 236 3.69 9.81 17.02
N ASN A 237 2.36 9.68 17.11
CA ASN A 237 1.74 8.64 17.93
C ASN A 237 1.97 7.23 17.35
N MET A 238 1.92 7.06 16.03
CA MET A 238 2.25 5.78 15.39
C MET A 238 3.70 5.38 15.70
N LYS A 239 4.65 6.33 15.57
CA LYS A 239 6.07 6.11 15.90
C LYS A 239 6.30 5.74 17.36
N MET A 240 5.55 6.35 18.27
CA MET A 240 5.64 6.08 19.70
C MET A 240 4.93 4.80 20.11
N GLY A 241 3.89 4.39 19.40
CA GLY A 241 3.08 3.20 19.67
C GLY A 241 3.82 1.88 19.43
N GLY A 242 3.13 0.78 19.73
CA GLY A 242 3.58 -0.58 19.47
C GLY A 242 3.37 -1.05 18.04
N ILE A 243 2.63 -0.28 17.21
CA ILE A 243 2.59 -0.49 15.76
C ILE A 243 3.97 -0.32 15.10
N TYR A 244 4.85 0.48 15.70
CA TYR A 244 6.24 0.58 15.30
C TYR A 244 7.11 -0.43 16.06
N ASP A 245 7.90 -1.24 15.36
CA ASP A 245 8.85 -2.15 16.01
C ASP A 245 10.06 -1.36 16.52
N HIS A 246 10.08 -1.03 17.82
CA HIS A 246 11.15 -0.23 18.42
C HIS A 246 12.54 -0.89 18.41
N VAL A 247 12.63 -2.21 18.17
CA VAL A 247 13.89 -2.97 18.24
C VAL A 247 14.44 -3.29 16.85
N GLY A 248 13.58 -3.68 15.91
CA GLY A 248 13.98 -3.99 14.53
C GLY A 248 13.47 -3.04 13.48
N PHE A 249 12.72 -2.01 13.85
CA PHE A 249 12.15 -1.03 12.93
C PHE A 249 11.12 -1.63 11.96
N GLY A 250 10.57 -0.77 11.12
CA GLY A 250 9.41 -1.08 10.29
C GLY A 250 8.10 -1.01 11.09
N PHE A 251 7.02 -0.76 10.36
CA PHE A 251 5.67 -0.70 10.90
C PHE A 251 4.93 -2.00 10.67
N HIS A 252 4.20 -2.44 11.68
CA HIS A 252 3.16 -3.44 11.55
C HIS A 252 1.95 -2.86 10.81
N ARG A 253 1.15 -3.72 10.19
CA ARG A 253 0.11 -3.33 9.24
C ARG A 253 -0.96 -2.42 9.84
N TYR A 254 -1.47 -2.75 11.01
CA TYR A 254 -2.48 -1.94 11.70
C TYR A 254 -2.53 -2.26 13.20
N SER A 255 -3.17 -1.38 13.97
CA SER A 255 -3.41 -1.59 15.38
C SER A 255 -4.85 -1.99 15.66
N THR A 256 -5.03 -2.96 16.56
CA THR A 256 -6.34 -3.45 16.99
C THR A 256 -6.99 -2.56 18.05
N ASP A 257 -6.21 -1.67 18.64
CA ASP A 257 -6.67 -0.64 19.55
C ASP A 257 -6.55 0.77 18.94
N LYS A 258 -6.97 1.77 19.70
CA LYS A 258 -6.96 3.17 19.26
C LYS A 258 -5.67 3.89 19.67
N GLU A 259 -4.91 3.31 20.60
CA GLU A 259 -3.69 3.84 21.19
C GLU A 259 -2.46 3.60 20.28
N TRP A 260 -2.61 2.80 19.22
CA TRP A 260 -1.52 2.28 18.39
C TRP A 260 -0.62 1.30 19.16
N LEU A 261 -1.14 0.63 20.20
CA LEU A 261 -0.35 -0.21 21.09
C LEU A 261 -0.27 -1.65 20.61
N LEU A 262 -1.39 -2.34 20.44
CA LEU A 262 -1.46 -3.73 20.01
C LEU A 262 -1.55 -3.79 18.48
N PRO A 263 -0.51 -4.25 17.76
CA PRO A 263 -0.58 -4.44 16.34
C PRO A 263 -1.16 -5.81 15.98
N HIS A 264 -1.66 -5.94 14.75
CA HIS A 264 -1.47 -7.19 14.02
C HIS A 264 -0.06 -7.20 13.46
N PHE A 265 0.74 -8.20 13.86
CA PHE A 265 2.20 -8.14 13.76
C PHE A 265 2.75 -8.34 12.33
N GLU A 266 1.89 -8.54 11.34
CA GLU A 266 2.22 -8.57 9.92
C GLU A 266 2.94 -7.28 9.49
N LYS A 267 3.96 -7.40 8.63
CA LYS A 267 4.64 -6.25 8.01
C LYS A 267 4.62 -6.37 6.49
N MET A 268 3.98 -5.39 5.84
CA MET A 268 3.81 -5.38 4.38
C MET A 268 4.75 -4.38 3.71
N LEU A 269 5.27 -4.73 2.53
CA LEU A 269 6.15 -3.85 1.76
C LEU A 269 5.47 -2.53 1.38
N TYR A 270 4.19 -2.58 0.98
CA TYR A 270 3.45 -1.38 0.58
C TYR A 270 3.24 -0.41 1.74
N ASP A 271 3.02 -0.92 2.96
CA ASP A 271 2.90 -0.07 4.16
C ASP A 271 4.21 0.65 4.42
N GLN A 272 5.34 -0.07 4.34
CA GLN A 272 6.66 0.55 4.51
C GLN A 272 6.90 1.63 3.46
N ALA A 273 6.63 1.33 2.18
CA ALA A 273 6.83 2.27 1.08
C ALA A 273 6.00 3.55 1.25
N MET A 274 4.70 3.42 1.52
CA MET A 274 3.81 4.56 1.73
C MET A 274 4.16 5.36 2.99
N LEU A 275 4.64 4.69 4.05
CA LEU A 275 5.10 5.35 5.27
C LEU A 275 6.41 6.13 5.05
N ILE A 276 7.37 5.58 4.30
CA ILE A 276 8.59 6.31 3.90
C ILE A 276 8.20 7.61 3.19
N ILE A 277 7.26 7.55 2.23
CA ILE A 277 6.79 8.73 1.49
C ILE A 277 6.26 9.80 2.44
N ILE A 278 5.27 9.48 3.30
CA ILE A 278 4.66 10.49 4.16
C ILE A 278 5.63 11.03 5.23
N TYR A 279 6.52 10.20 5.77
CA TYR A 279 7.53 10.68 6.72
C TYR A 279 8.57 11.60 6.05
N SER A 280 8.97 11.30 4.81
CA SER A 280 9.81 12.21 4.02
C SER A 280 9.11 13.53 3.72
N GLU A 281 7.84 13.51 3.33
CA GLU A 281 7.07 14.73 3.08
C GLU A 281 6.82 15.54 4.37
N ALA A 282 6.51 14.88 5.48
CA ALA A 282 6.34 15.53 6.77
C ALA A 282 7.65 16.18 7.26
N PHE A 283 8.80 15.53 7.03
CA PHE A 283 10.12 16.16 7.24
C PHE A 283 10.28 17.41 6.37
N LEU A 284 9.96 17.35 5.07
CA LEU A 284 10.07 18.52 4.21
C LEU A 284 9.16 19.66 4.66
N ALA A 285 7.94 19.35 5.12
CA ALA A 285 6.95 20.32 5.57
C ALA A 285 7.31 20.98 6.91
N THR A 286 7.90 20.23 7.84
CA THR A 286 8.09 20.68 9.24
C THR A 286 9.55 20.92 9.64
N LYS A 287 10.49 20.36 8.89
CA LYS A 287 11.92 20.22 9.24
C LYS A 287 12.16 19.46 10.56
N ASN A 288 11.19 18.66 11.00
CA ASN A 288 11.36 17.81 12.18
C ASN A 288 12.21 16.57 11.84
N GLU A 289 13.43 16.54 12.35
CA GLU A 289 14.40 15.45 12.12
C GLU A 289 13.89 14.07 12.58
N GLU A 290 12.96 13.98 13.53
CA GLU A 290 12.37 12.69 13.95
C GLU A 290 11.58 12.01 12.82
N PHE A 291 10.97 12.78 11.92
CA PHE A 291 10.30 12.21 10.74
C PHE A 291 11.30 11.66 9.73
N LYS A 292 12.41 12.37 9.51
CA LYS A 292 13.52 11.85 8.68
C LYS A 292 14.10 10.58 9.29
N LYS A 293 14.45 10.60 10.58
CA LYS A 293 14.99 9.43 11.29
C LYS A 293 14.04 8.23 11.18
N THR A 294 12.73 8.45 11.35
CA THR A 294 11.74 7.38 11.21
C THR A 294 11.71 6.81 9.78
N ALA A 295 11.76 7.64 8.74
CA ALA A 295 11.85 7.15 7.36
C ALA A 295 13.14 6.34 7.13
N GLU A 296 14.29 6.79 7.64
CA GLU A 296 15.57 6.10 7.52
C GLU A 296 15.56 4.73 8.24
N GLU A 297 14.93 4.64 9.42
CA GLU A 297 14.76 3.38 10.15
C GLU A 297 13.82 2.40 9.43
N ILE A 298 12.75 2.88 8.79
CA ILE A 298 11.91 2.04 7.91
C ILE A 298 12.73 1.52 6.73
N ILE A 299 13.50 2.38 6.07
CA ILE A 299 14.39 1.97 4.97
C ILE A 299 15.40 0.94 5.46
N GLU A 300 16.00 1.12 6.65
CA GLU A 300 16.93 0.14 7.21
C GLU A 300 16.28 -1.24 7.38
N TYR A 301 15.05 -1.29 7.90
CA TYR A 301 14.28 -2.53 7.99
C TYR A 301 14.05 -3.17 6.61
N VAL A 302 13.57 -2.40 5.63
CA VAL A 302 13.30 -2.91 4.27
C VAL A 302 14.58 -3.46 3.63
N LEU A 303 15.70 -2.74 3.73
CA LEU A 303 16.96 -3.18 3.15
C LEU A 303 17.53 -4.42 3.85
N ARG A 304 17.33 -4.54 5.16
CA ARG A 304 17.87 -5.65 5.95
C ARG A 304 17.05 -6.93 5.81
N ASP A 305 15.72 -6.82 5.90
CA ASP A 305 14.84 -7.97 6.04
C ASP A 305 14.03 -8.27 4.79
N MET A 306 13.76 -7.28 3.92
CA MET A 306 12.89 -7.45 2.75
C MET A 306 13.64 -7.56 1.42
N SER A 307 14.95 -7.30 1.38
CA SER A 307 15.75 -7.38 0.14
C SER A 307 15.86 -8.80 -0.42
N SER A 308 15.72 -8.94 -1.74
CA SER A 308 16.06 -10.14 -2.50
C SER A 308 17.48 -10.05 -3.08
N GLU A 309 18.14 -11.19 -3.25
CA GLU A 309 19.47 -11.27 -3.87
C GLU A 309 19.50 -10.78 -5.32
N ASN A 310 18.35 -10.76 -6.01
CA ASN A 310 18.24 -10.32 -7.40
C ASN A 310 18.02 -8.81 -7.56
N GLY A 311 17.84 -8.05 -6.46
CA GLY A 311 17.65 -6.59 -6.48
C GLY A 311 16.20 -6.11 -6.37
N GLY A 312 15.22 -7.03 -6.30
CA GLY A 312 13.84 -6.71 -5.89
C GLY A 312 13.62 -6.89 -4.38
N PHE A 313 12.39 -6.70 -3.92
CA PHE A 313 12.00 -6.79 -2.51
C PHE A 313 10.81 -7.73 -2.33
N TYR A 314 10.88 -8.53 -1.27
CA TYR A 314 9.86 -9.48 -0.85
C TYR A 314 8.61 -8.77 -0.34
N SER A 315 7.47 -9.45 -0.44
CA SER A 315 6.15 -8.85 -0.28
C SER A 315 5.76 -8.62 1.19
N ALA A 316 6.00 -9.59 2.08
CA ALA A 316 5.56 -9.50 3.48
C ALA A 316 6.40 -10.36 4.45
N GLU A 317 6.31 -10.01 5.74
CA GLU A 317 6.63 -10.90 6.88
C GLU A 317 5.35 -11.27 7.63
N ASP A 318 5.23 -12.55 7.99
CA ASP A 318 4.09 -13.12 8.72
C ASP A 318 3.91 -12.49 10.11
N ALA A 319 2.66 -12.44 10.57
CA ALA A 319 2.34 -12.07 11.93
C ALA A 319 2.74 -13.16 12.93
N ASP A 320 2.69 -14.43 12.50
CA ASP A 320 2.91 -15.60 13.34
C ASP A 320 4.38 -16.08 13.30
N SER A 321 4.89 -16.48 14.46
CA SER A 321 6.11 -17.28 14.57
C SER A 321 5.86 -18.46 15.49
N GLU A 322 6.24 -19.66 15.04
CA GLU A 322 5.92 -20.94 15.73
C GLU A 322 4.42 -21.15 15.97
N GLY A 323 3.55 -20.59 15.12
CA GLY A 323 2.09 -20.69 15.21
C GLY A 323 1.46 -19.83 16.30
N GLU A 324 2.19 -18.83 16.80
CA GLU A 324 1.72 -17.83 17.75
C GLU A 324 1.93 -16.42 17.17
N GLU A 325 0.86 -15.63 17.08
CA GLU A 325 0.90 -14.25 16.59
C GLU A 325 1.79 -13.38 17.49
N GLY A 326 2.71 -12.62 16.87
CA GLY A 326 3.54 -11.63 17.56
C GLY A 326 4.66 -12.19 18.43
N LYS A 327 4.79 -13.51 18.58
CA LYS A 327 5.79 -14.18 19.46
C LYS A 327 7.22 -13.68 19.25
N PHE A 328 7.59 -13.41 18.00
CA PHE A 328 8.90 -12.88 17.67
C PHE A 328 9.15 -11.47 18.28
N TYR A 329 8.11 -10.63 18.33
CA TYR A 329 8.20 -9.20 18.63
C TYR A 329 7.97 -8.83 20.10
N VAL A 330 7.21 -9.63 20.84
CA VAL A 330 6.85 -9.33 22.25
C VAL A 330 7.89 -9.82 23.25
N TRP A 331 7.86 -9.27 24.47
CA TRP A 331 8.90 -9.47 25.49
C TRP A 331 8.36 -9.77 26.87
N LYS A 332 8.93 -10.74 27.57
CA LYS A 332 8.84 -10.81 29.04
C LYS A 332 9.92 -9.97 29.68
N GLN A 333 9.68 -9.48 30.90
CA GLN A 333 10.68 -8.67 31.60
C GLN A 333 11.95 -9.47 31.91
N GLU A 334 11.83 -10.77 32.16
CA GLU A 334 12.96 -11.67 32.38
C GLU A 334 13.86 -11.76 31.15
N GLU A 335 13.26 -11.81 29.94
CA GLU A 335 14.01 -11.81 28.67
C GLU A 335 14.74 -10.49 28.45
N ILE A 336 14.14 -9.37 28.83
CA ILE A 336 14.80 -8.06 28.78
C ILE A 336 16.02 -8.07 29.72
N ILE A 337 15.85 -8.51 30.96
CA ILE A 337 16.95 -8.61 31.94
C ILE A 337 18.08 -9.52 31.43
N GLU A 338 17.74 -10.67 30.84
CA GLU A 338 18.73 -11.58 30.25
C GLU A 338 19.50 -10.92 29.08
N ALA A 339 18.80 -10.19 28.22
CA ALA A 339 19.38 -9.56 27.05
C ALA A 339 20.31 -8.39 27.38
N ILE A 340 19.92 -7.54 28.34
CA ILE A 340 20.60 -6.26 28.60
C ILE A 340 21.15 -6.06 30.02
N GLY A 341 20.95 -7.01 30.92
CA GLY A 341 21.35 -6.89 32.33
C GLY A 341 20.40 -6.00 33.13
N LEU A 342 20.43 -6.17 34.46
CA LEU A 342 19.41 -5.60 35.36
C LEU A 342 19.32 -4.07 35.33
N ASP A 343 20.47 -3.37 35.35
CA ASP A 343 20.49 -1.91 35.43
C ASP A 343 19.88 -1.25 34.17
N ASP A 344 20.24 -1.74 32.98
CA ASP A 344 19.65 -1.26 31.73
C ASP A 344 18.21 -1.74 31.56
N ALA A 345 17.87 -2.94 32.06
CA ALA A 345 16.50 -3.44 32.05
C ALA A 345 15.56 -2.55 32.87
N GLN A 346 15.98 -2.06 34.03
CA GLN A 346 15.15 -1.15 34.84
C GLN A 346 14.85 0.16 34.09
N PHE A 347 15.83 0.67 33.33
CA PHE A 347 15.66 1.82 32.45
C PHE A 347 14.67 1.52 31.32
N VAL A 348 14.79 0.36 30.65
CA VAL A 348 13.86 -0.08 29.60
C VAL A 348 12.45 -0.29 30.11
N ILE A 349 12.28 -0.95 31.26
CA ILE A 349 10.99 -1.24 31.86
C ILE A 349 10.20 0.06 32.07
N ASN A 350 10.87 1.10 32.58
CA ASN A 350 10.26 2.39 32.81
C ASN A 350 9.90 3.11 31.48
N ILE A 351 10.84 3.19 30.55
CA ILE A 351 10.67 3.99 29.33
C ILE A 351 9.75 3.33 28.31
N PHE A 352 9.87 2.01 28.14
CA PHE A 352 9.05 1.23 27.22
C PHE A 352 7.76 0.67 27.85
N ASN A 353 7.45 1.11 29.08
CA ASN A 353 6.17 0.86 29.76
C ASN A 353 5.82 -0.64 29.85
N THR A 354 6.78 -1.46 30.27
CA THR A 354 6.55 -2.90 30.45
C THR A 354 6.02 -3.22 31.85
N ASN A 355 5.34 -4.34 31.99
CA ASN A 355 4.77 -4.84 33.24
C ASN A 355 5.06 -6.34 33.37
N GLU A 356 5.26 -6.84 34.60
CA GLU A 356 5.45 -8.27 34.89
C GLU A 356 4.27 -9.12 34.38
N ASN A 357 3.06 -8.60 34.47
CA ASN A 357 1.87 -9.29 33.96
C ASN A 357 1.68 -9.10 32.44
N GLY A 358 2.47 -8.25 31.78
CA GLY A 358 2.25 -7.83 30.39
C GLY A 358 1.47 -6.51 30.28
N ASN A 359 1.59 -5.83 29.15
CA ASN A 359 1.06 -4.47 28.96
C ASN A 359 -0.08 -4.35 27.93
N TYR A 360 -0.58 -5.48 27.41
CA TYR A 360 -1.73 -5.55 26.52
C TYR A 360 -2.62 -6.76 26.84
N LEU A 361 -3.89 -6.70 26.43
CA LEU A 361 -4.82 -7.82 26.51
C LEU A 361 -4.82 -8.55 25.17
N GLU A 362 -4.60 -9.88 25.20
CA GLU A 362 -4.72 -10.70 24.00
C GLU A 362 -6.16 -10.61 23.44
N GLU A 363 -6.31 -10.50 22.12
CA GLU A 363 -7.63 -10.25 21.53
C GLU A 363 -8.61 -11.40 21.77
N SER A 364 -8.12 -12.63 21.75
CA SER A 364 -8.94 -13.84 21.82
C SER A 364 -9.41 -14.14 23.25
N THR A 365 -8.50 -14.09 24.21
CA THR A 365 -8.79 -14.41 25.62
C THR A 365 -9.21 -13.21 26.44
N LYS A 366 -8.89 -11.99 25.99
CA LYS A 366 -9.01 -10.73 26.75
C LYS A 366 -8.26 -10.79 28.09
N GLN A 367 -7.16 -11.54 28.14
CA GLN A 367 -6.30 -11.68 29.31
C GLN A 367 -4.91 -11.15 29.01
N PHE A 368 -4.22 -10.76 30.07
CA PHE A 368 -2.80 -10.45 30.02
C PHE A 368 -1.98 -11.72 29.84
N THR A 369 -0.97 -11.68 28.96
CA THR A 369 -0.18 -12.86 28.57
C THR A 369 1.15 -12.97 29.32
N GLY A 370 1.52 -11.99 30.15
CA GLY A 370 2.89 -11.81 30.64
C GLY A 370 3.81 -11.11 29.63
N ASN A 371 3.38 -10.98 28.37
CA ASN A 371 4.18 -10.38 27.31
C ASN A 371 3.95 -8.87 27.20
N ASN A 372 4.97 -8.18 26.74
CA ASN A 372 5.00 -6.73 26.60
C ASN A 372 5.33 -6.32 25.18
N ILE A 373 4.62 -5.30 24.72
CA ILE A 373 4.94 -4.57 23.50
C ILE A 373 5.68 -3.30 23.91
N LEU A 374 6.91 -3.17 23.44
CA LEU A 374 7.73 -1.99 23.74
C LEU A 374 7.12 -0.78 23.03
N HIS A 375 6.78 0.26 23.78
CA HIS A 375 6.23 1.51 23.25
C HIS A 375 6.59 2.70 24.14
N LEU A 376 6.64 3.90 23.56
CA LEU A 376 6.94 5.13 24.27
C LEU A 376 5.64 5.88 24.63
N LYS A 377 5.60 6.47 25.83
CA LYS A 377 4.55 7.43 26.23
C LYS A 377 5.04 8.86 26.35
N LYS A 378 6.36 9.04 26.32
CA LYS A 378 7.06 10.30 26.44
C LYS A 378 8.08 10.41 25.31
N SER A 379 8.21 11.60 24.76
CA SER A 379 9.25 11.96 23.81
C SER A 379 10.64 11.89 24.44
N ILE A 380 11.69 11.82 23.62
CA ILE A 380 13.08 11.85 24.10
C ILE A 380 13.34 13.11 24.93
N LYS A 381 12.77 14.24 24.51
CA LYS A 381 12.85 15.50 25.25
C LYS A 381 12.24 15.40 26.65
N GLU A 382 11.01 14.89 26.76
CA GLU A 382 10.33 14.72 28.06
C GLU A 382 11.09 13.72 28.96
N LEU A 383 11.66 12.66 28.38
CA LEU A 383 12.49 11.69 29.12
C LEU A 383 13.81 12.31 29.61
N ALA A 384 14.44 13.15 28.79
CA ALA A 384 15.65 13.88 29.18
C ALA A 384 15.39 14.83 30.35
N GLU A 385 14.27 15.57 30.30
CA GLU A 385 13.82 16.45 31.39
C GLU A 385 13.53 15.65 32.67
N GLU A 386 12.77 14.55 32.58
CA GLU A 386 12.42 13.71 33.73
C GLU A 386 13.65 13.07 34.40
N LEU A 387 14.63 12.64 33.60
CA LEU A 387 15.83 11.96 34.08
C LEU A 387 16.99 12.92 34.39
N ASN A 388 16.78 14.24 34.29
CA ASN A 388 17.80 15.26 34.45
C ASN A 388 19.07 14.97 33.61
N SER A 389 18.87 14.64 32.34
CA SER A 389 19.91 14.26 31.38
C SER A 389 19.79 15.04 30.07
N SER A 390 20.78 14.95 29.18
CA SER A 390 20.65 15.47 27.81
C SER A 390 19.87 14.52 26.90
N GLU A 391 19.19 15.08 25.89
CA GLU A 391 18.50 14.32 24.83
C GLU A 391 19.46 13.39 24.08
N GLU A 392 20.68 13.85 23.83
CA GLU A 392 21.76 13.09 23.18
C GLU A 392 22.11 11.83 24.00
N PHE A 393 22.34 11.97 25.31
CA PHE A 393 22.64 10.83 26.16
C PHE A 393 21.49 9.81 26.22
N ILE A 394 20.25 10.29 26.33
CA ILE A 394 19.07 9.41 26.33
C ILE A 394 18.96 8.66 25.00
N THR A 395 19.18 9.34 23.88
CA THR A 395 19.16 8.75 22.54
C THR A 395 20.24 7.70 22.39
N GLU A 396 21.50 8.01 22.70
CA GLU A 396 22.62 7.06 22.61
C GLU A 396 22.39 5.83 23.49
N LYS A 397 21.88 6.03 24.71
CA LYS A 397 21.56 4.93 25.63
C LYS A 397 20.46 4.03 25.07
N ILE A 398 19.37 4.60 24.57
CA ILE A 398 18.26 3.85 23.96
C ILE A 398 18.76 3.09 22.72
N ASP A 399 19.55 3.71 21.85
CA ASP A 399 20.06 3.07 20.63
C ASP A 399 21.03 1.92 20.93
N GLY A 400 21.90 2.08 21.95
CA GLY A 400 22.77 1.00 22.43
C GLY A 400 21.98 -0.19 22.98
N ILE A 401 20.91 0.08 23.73
CA ILE A 401 20.00 -0.94 24.26
C ILE A 401 19.24 -1.65 23.14
N LYS A 402 18.66 -0.91 22.19
CA LYS A 402 17.93 -1.48 21.04
C LYS A 402 18.79 -2.47 20.26
N LYS A 403 20.07 -2.14 20.01
CA LYS A 403 21.03 -3.04 19.35
C LYS A 403 21.24 -4.36 20.11
N ARG A 404 21.34 -4.31 21.44
CA ARG A 404 21.50 -5.51 22.27
C ARG A 404 20.23 -6.35 22.30
N LEU A 405 19.07 -5.72 22.46
CA LEU A 405 17.76 -6.39 22.35
C LEU A 405 17.61 -7.04 20.98
N PHE A 406 17.98 -6.35 19.91
CA PHE A 406 17.93 -6.89 18.55
C PHE A 406 18.81 -8.13 18.37
N ASN A 407 20.05 -8.09 18.89
CA ASN A 407 20.96 -9.25 18.87
C ASN A 407 20.44 -10.44 19.69
N PHE A 408 19.70 -10.18 20.77
CA PHE A 408 19.02 -11.23 21.52
C PHE A 408 17.85 -11.80 20.71
N ARG A 409 16.98 -10.93 20.17
CA ARG A 409 15.78 -11.30 19.40
C ARG A 409 16.10 -12.11 18.14
N LYS A 410 17.21 -11.82 17.47
CA LYS A 410 17.71 -12.57 16.29
C LYS A 410 17.90 -14.07 16.52
N LYS A 411 17.96 -14.53 17.77
CA LYS A 411 18.08 -15.95 18.12
C LYS A 411 16.73 -16.67 18.15
N ARG A 412 15.61 -15.93 18.14
CA ARG A 412 14.26 -16.48 18.09
C ARG A 412 13.95 -17.01 16.69
N ALA A 413 12.95 -17.90 16.59
CA ALA A 413 12.37 -18.26 15.31
C ALA A 413 11.79 -17.00 14.64
N HIS A 414 12.29 -16.69 13.44
CA HIS A 414 11.78 -15.56 12.66
C HIS A 414 10.39 -15.88 12.10
N PRO A 415 9.51 -14.88 11.96
CA PRO A 415 8.29 -15.03 11.17
C PRO A 415 8.64 -15.47 9.74
N SER A 416 7.75 -16.24 9.13
CA SER A 416 7.92 -16.66 7.74
C SER A 416 7.88 -15.43 6.83
N LYS A 417 8.66 -15.47 5.75
CA LYS A 417 8.67 -14.41 4.75
C LYS A 417 7.91 -14.86 3.51
N ASP A 418 7.00 -14.03 3.03
CA ASP A 418 6.44 -14.21 1.70
C ASP A 418 7.43 -13.64 0.67
N ASP A 419 8.19 -14.56 0.07
CA ASP A 419 9.28 -14.28 -0.86
C ASP A 419 8.83 -13.98 -2.30
N LYS A 420 7.52 -13.78 -2.54
CA LYS A 420 7.04 -13.18 -3.79
C LYS A 420 7.55 -11.74 -3.91
N ILE A 421 7.91 -11.37 -5.13
CA ILE A 421 8.22 -10.00 -5.52
C ILE A 421 7.06 -9.52 -6.39
N LEU A 422 6.28 -8.56 -5.89
CA LEU A 422 5.12 -7.99 -6.58
C LEU A 422 5.48 -6.63 -7.19
N LEU A 423 5.12 -6.43 -8.45
CA LEU A 423 5.52 -5.27 -9.25
C LEU A 423 4.94 -3.97 -8.68
N ASP A 424 3.65 -3.93 -8.37
CA ASP A 424 2.97 -2.82 -7.70
C ASP A 424 3.70 -2.35 -6.42
N TRP A 425 4.01 -3.25 -5.48
CA TRP A 425 4.59 -2.89 -4.17
C TRP A 425 6.06 -2.48 -4.30
N ASN A 426 6.81 -3.16 -5.18
CA ASN A 426 8.19 -2.75 -5.49
C ASN A 426 8.22 -1.39 -6.19
N SER A 427 7.21 -1.08 -7.00
CA SER A 427 7.09 0.22 -7.67
C SER A 427 6.79 1.36 -6.69
N LEU A 428 5.93 1.12 -5.68
CA LEU A 428 5.75 2.08 -4.57
C LEU A 428 7.06 2.29 -3.80
N LEU A 429 7.86 1.24 -3.60
CA LEU A 429 9.16 1.39 -2.94
C LEU A 429 10.17 2.18 -3.80
N ILE A 430 10.17 2.01 -5.13
CA ILE A 430 10.97 2.85 -6.04
C ILE A 430 10.60 4.32 -5.87
N ALA A 431 9.29 4.63 -5.83
CA ALA A 431 8.82 6.00 -5.56
C ALA A 431 9.32 6.49 -4.20
N ALA A 432 9.12 5.69 -3.15
CA ALA A 432 9.50 6.02 -1.78
C ALA A 432 10.99 6.30 -1.61
N LEU A 433 11.86 5.44 -2.16
CA LEU A 433 13.31 5.61 -2.11
C LEU A 433 13.79 6.81 -2.94
N SER A 434 13.13 7.09 -4.07
CA SER A 434 13.40 8.28 -4.88
C SER A 434 13.01 9.57 -4.14
N ILE A 435 11.87 9.55 -3.42
CA ILE A 435 11.39 10.65 -2.57
C ILE A 435 12.33 10.87 -1.39
N ALA A 436 12.65 9.83 -0.63
CA ALA A 436 13.57 9.92 0.51
C ALA A 436 14.97 10.35 0.06
N GLY A 437 15.48 9.76 -1.03
CA GLY A 437 16.80 10.05 -1.58
C GLY A 437 16.98 11.53 -1.91
N ARG A 438 16.02 12.15 -2.59
CA ARG A 438 16.08 13.60 -2.87
C ARG A 438 15.81 14.47 -1.64
N SER A 439 14.89 14.06 -0.76
CA SER A 439 14.49 14.86 0.42
C SER A 439 15.61 14.95 1.45
N PHE A 440 16.43 13.89 1.55
CA PHE A 440 17.51 13.77 2.51
C PHE A 440 18.91 13.97 1.89
N ASN A 441 18.97 14.26 0.59
CA ASN A 441 20.21 14.32 -0.20
C ASN A 441 21.07 13.05 -0.06
N ASN A 442 20.43 11.88 -0.18
CA ASN A 442 21.03 10.57 0.00
C ASN A 442 21.00 9.74 -1.29
N ASN A 443 22.11 9.77 -2.04
CA ASN A 443 22.27 9.05 -3.29
C ASN A 443 22.19 7.52 -3.14
N LYS A 444 22.45 6.96 -1.95
CA LYS A 444 22.35 5.51 -1.74
C LYS A 444 20.91 5.03 -1.95
N TYR A 445 19.92 5.77 -1.46
CA TYR A 445 18.51 5.42 -1.64
C TYR A 445 18.10 5.48 -3.12
N ILE A 446 18.57 6.49 -3.85
CA ILE A 446 18.37 6.61 -5.29
C ILE A 446 18.97 5.40 -6.01
N SER A 447 20.23 5.04 -5.74
CA SER A 447 20.88 3.89 -6.39
C SER A 447 20.13 2.57 -6.16
N ILE A 448 19.58 2.36 -4.96
CA ILE A 448 18.77 1.17 -4.66
C ILE A 448 17.45 1.18 -5.45
N ALA A 449 16.81 2.34 -5.60
CA ALA A 449 15.63 2.48 -6.46
C ALA A 449 15.95 2.14 -7.92
N GLU A 450 17.11 2.57 -8.42
CA GLU A 450 17.57 2.21 -9.78
C GLU A 450 17.89 0.71 -9.92
N GLU A 451 18.42 0.06 -8.88
CA GLU A 451 18.63 -1.39 -8.87
C GLU A 451 17.30 -2.16 -8.97
N CYS A 452 16.30 -1.74 -8.20
CA CYS A 452 14.95 -2.31 -8.24
C CYS A 452 14.28 -2.10 -9.62
N PHE A 453 14.41 -0.90 -10.21
CA PHE A 453 13.97 -0.65 -11.58
C PHE A 453 14.64 -1.60 -12.59
N ARG A 454 15.97 -1.77 -12.49
CA ARG A 454 16.71 -2.70 -13.37
C ARG A 454 16.26 -4.14 -13.19
N PHE A 455 15.94 -4.56 -11.97
CA PHE A 455 15.36 -5.86 -11.70
C PHE A 455 14.01 -6.04 -12.41
N ILE A 456 13.07 -5.11 -12.23
CA ILE A 456 11.74 -5.15 -12.87
C ILE A 456 11.89 -5.23 -14.39
N ASN A 457 12.68 -4.33 -14.99
CA ASN A 457 12.85 -4.28 -16.44
C ASN A 457 13.53 -5.55 -17.00
N LYS A 458 14.39 -6.20 -16.22
CA LYS A 458 15.09 -7.43 -16.65
C LYS A 458 14.23 -8.67 -16.53
N TYR A 459 13.45 -8.80 -15.45
CA TYR A 459 12.81 -10.06 -15.08
C TYR A 459 11.29 -10.05 -15.24
N MET A 460 10.65 -8.89 -15.14
CA MET A 460 9.18 -8.75 -15.10
C MET A 460 8.62 -8.05 -16.34
N ALA A 461 9.45 -7.38 -17.13
CA ALA A 461 9.07 -6.92 -18.45
C ALA A 461 9.20 -8.05 -19.50
N THR A 462 8.20 -8.18 -20.35
CA THR A 462 8.17 -9.17 -21.43
C THR A 462 8.84 -8.63 -22.70
N SER A 463 9.13 -9.51 -23.66
CA SER A 463 9.75 -9.13 -24.94
C SER A 463 8.87 -8.23 -25.81
N ASN A 464 7.55 -8.25 -25.63
CA ASN A 464 6.61 -7.35 -26.31
C ASN A 464 6.36 -6.04 -25.53
N GLY A 465 7.04 -5.83 -24.40
CA GLY A 465 6.96 -4.59 -23.61
C GLY A 465 5.86 -4.55 -22.55
N ASP A 466 5.13 -5.64 -22.35
CA ASP A 466 4.18 -5.80 -21.26
C ASP A 466 4.88 -6.06 -19.93
N LEU A 467 4.12 -5.98 -18.84
CA LEU A 467 4.58 -6.26 -17.49
C LEU A 467 3.89 -7.50 -16.92
N LEU A 468 4.62 -8.22 -16.08
CA LEU A 468 4.12 -9.31 -15.27
C LEU A 468 4.04 -8.87 -13.81
N HIS A 469 2.99 -9.29 -13.11
CA HIS A 469 2.67 -8.87 -11.76
C HIS A 469 3.63 -9.45 -10.71
N MET A 470 3.99 -10.73 -10.86
CA MET A 470 4.68 -11.48 -9.80
C MET A 470 5.95 -12.14 -10.31
N PHE A 471 6.99 -12.13 -9.48
CA PHE A 471 8.21 -12.90 -9.66
C PHE A 471 8.51 -13.75 -8.43
N ARG A 472 8.73 -15.05 -8.64
CA ARG A 472 9.16 -16.01 -7.61
C ARG A 472 9.92 -17.16 -8.26
N ASN A 473 10.88 -17.77 -7.55
CA ASN A 473 11.65 -18.92 -8.04
C ASN A 473 12.28 -18.72 -9.43
N ASN A 474 12.85 -17.52 -9.68
CA ASN A 474 13.44 -17.12 -10.95
C ASN A 474 12.48 -17.11 -12.15
N LYS A 475 11.18 -17.00 -11.90
CA LYS A 475 10.14 -16.96 -12.93
C LYS A 475 9.17 -15.81 -12.66
N ALA A 476 9.03 -14.92 -13.64
CA ALA A 476 7.92 -13.98 -13.67
C ALA A 476 6.66 -14.64 -14.23
N SER A 477 5.50 -14.25 -13.71
CA SER A 477 4.20 -14.79 -14.09
C SER A 477 3.07 -13.83 -13.75
N ILE A 478 1.89 -14.14 -14.28
CA ILE A 478 0.64 -13.37 -14.12
C ILE A 478 0.73 -12.02 -14.83
N ASN A 479 -0.23 -11.72 -15.70
CA ASN A 479 -0.29 -10.42 -16.36
C ASN A 479 -0.46 -9.31 -15.32
N ALA A 480 0.32 -8.23 -15.47
CA ALA A 480 0.20 -7.05 -14.64
C ALA A 480 -1.22 -6.43 -14.74
N LYS A 481 -1.67 -5.88 -13.63
CA LYS A 481 -2.94 -5.17 -13.45
C LYS A 481 -2.71 -3.67 -13.49
N LEU A 482 -3.78 -2.88 -13.44
CA LEU A 482 -3.69 -1.43 -13.48
C LEU A 482 -2.76 -0.87 -12.39
N ASP A 483 -2.83 -1.42 -11.18
CA ASP A 483 -2.05 -0.96 -10.03
C ASP A 483 -0.55 -1.08 -10.32
N ASP A 484 -0.10 -2.19 -10.89
CA ASP A 484 1.28 -2.40 -11.32
C ASP A 484 1.78 -1.30 -12.26
N TYR A 485 1.01 -1.01 -13.32
CA TYR A 485 1.35 0.04 -14.28
C TYR A 485 1.34 1.41 -13.62
N SER A 486 0.29 1.72 -12.87
CA SER A 486 0.12 3.04 -12.25
C SER A 486 1.22 3.34 -11.24
N PHE A 487 1.59 2.39 -10.39
CA PHE A 487 2.63 2.59 -9.40
C PHE A 487 4.00 2.58 -10.05
N PHE A 488 4.23 1.79 -11.10
CA PHE A 488 5.50 1.80 -11.82
C PHE A 488 5.73 3.12 -12.54
N ILE A 489 4.71 3.68 -13.20
CA ILE A 489 4.78 5.02 -13.80
C ILE A 489 5.05 6.07 -12.71
N PHE A 490 4.40 5.96 -11.55
CA PHE A 490 4.66 6.86 -10.42
C PHE A 490 6.14 6.78 -9.97
N GLY A 491 6.66 5.56 -9.74
CA GLY A 491 8.06 5.32 -9.39
C GLY A 491 9.04 5.84 -10.45
N LEU A 492 8.75 5.66 -11.74
CA LEU A 492 9.58 6.15 -12.83
C LEU A 492 9.63 7.68 -12.90
N ILE A 493 8.49 8.36 -12.70
CA ILE A 493 8.46 9.82 -12.64
C ILE A 493 9.26 10.31 -11.42
N GLU A 494 9.11 9.66 -10.26
CA GLU A 494 9.90 10.01 -9.07
C GLU A 494 11.41 9.78 -9.25
N LEU A 495 11.79 8.69 -9.92
CA LEU A 495 13.18 8.37 -10.23
C LEU A 495 13.76 9.36 -11.25
N TYR A 496 12.96 9.81 -12.22
CA TYR A 496 13.31 10.93 -13.10
C TYR A 496 13.50 12.23 -12.30
N GLN A 497 12.61 12.57 -11.37
CA GLN A 497 12.78 13.78 -10.54
C GLN A 497 14.00 13.69 -9.59
N ALA A 498 14.43 12.49 -9.21
CA ALA A 498 15.60 12.27 -8.39
C ALA A 498 16.93 12.31 -9.17
N THR A 499 16.92 11.91 -10.45
CA THR A 499 18.16 11.70 -11.24
C THR A 499 18.28 12.57 -12.49
N PHE A 500 17.17 13.09 -12.98
CA PHE A 500 16.98 13.67 -14.32
C PHE A 500 17.38 12.76 -15.49
N ASN A 501 17.54 11.46 -15.25
CA ASN A 501 17.85 10.50 -16.30
C ASN A 501 16.65 10.31 -17.23
N VAL A 502 16.82 10.75 -18.48
CA VAL A 502 15.79 10.75 -19.54
C VAL A 502 15.20 9.37 -19.81
N THR A 503 15.93 8.28 -19.53
CA THR A 503 15.41 6.92 -19.66
C THR A 503 14.14 6.72 -18.82
N TYR A 504 14.11 7.20 -17.58
CA TYR A 504 12.99 6.95 -16.67
C TYR A 504 11.71 7.66 -17.12
N ILE A 505 11.80 8.92 -17.56
CA ILE A 505 10.62 9.63 -18.08
C ILE A 505 10.14 9.05 -19.42
N THR A 506 11.07 8.55 -20.25
CA THR A 506 10.71 7.91 -21.53
C THR A 506 9.97 6.58 -21.28
N GLU A 507 10.44 5.77 -20.33
CA GLU A 507 9.72 4.55 -19.91
C GLU A 507 8.38 4.89 -19.24
N ALA A 508 8.29 5.95 -18.43
CA ALA A 508 7.02 6.39 -17.83
C ALA A 508 5.97 6.73 -18.90
N ILE A 509 6.36 7.42 -19.97
CA ILE A 509 5.51 7.74 -21.12
C ILE A 509 5.06 6.46 -21.83
N LYS A 510 6.00 5.55 -22.11
CA LYS A 510 5.72 4.25 -22.76
C LYS A 510 4.70 3.43 -21.97
N TYR A 511 4.92 3.26 -20.66
CA TYR A 511 4.02 2.47 -19.82
C TYR A 511 2.68 3.18 -19.57
N CYS A 512 2.65 4.51 -19.54
CA CYS A 512 1.39 5.26 -19.48
C CYS A 512 0.56 5.07 -20.75
N ASP A 513 1.18 5.16 -21.92
CA ASP A 513 0.51 4.93 -23.20
C ASP A 513 0.01 3.48 -23.32
N LEU A 514 0.79 2.51 -22.84
CA LEU A 514 0.38 1.10 -22.78
C LEU A 514 -0.77 0.87 -21.78
N ALA A 515 -0.77 1.57 -20.65
CA ALA A 515 -1.85 1.51 -19.68
C ALA A 515 -3.16 2.08 -20.27
N ILE A 516 -3.08 3.19 -21.01
CA ILE A 516 -4.19 3.75 -21.78
C ILE A 516 -4.69 2.76 -22.82
N GLU A 517 -3.81 2.09 -23.56
CA GLU A 517 -4.21 1.11 -24.56
C GLU A 517 -4.96 -0.08 -23.96
N LYS A 518 -4.45 -0.65 -22.86
CA LYS A 518 -4.89 -1.94 -22.33
C LYS A 518 -6.02 -1.86 -21.31
N PHE A 519 -6.10 -0.76 -20.57
CA PHE A 519 -6.99 -0.66 -19.41
C PHE A 519 -8.07 0.41 -19.57
N TRP A 520 -7.90 1.41 -20.45
CA TRP A 520 -8.87 2.49 -20.59
C TRP A 520 -10.22 2.00 -21.13
N ASP A 521 -11.31 2.43 -20.48
CA ASP A 521 -12.65 2.28 -21.02
C ASP A 521 -12.94 3.41 -22.03
N LYS A 522 -12.95 3.06 -23.31
CA LYS A 522 -13.21 3.99 -24.41
C LYS A 522 -14.63 4.57 -24.39
N ASP A 523 -15.58 3.86 -23.78
CA ASP A 523 -16.99 4.23 -23.79
C ASP A 523 -17.35 5.11 -22.58
N ASN A 524 -16.86 4.75 -21.38
CA ASN A 524 -17.28 5.41 -20.12
C ASN A 524 -16.15 6.12 -19.36
N GLY A 525 -14.92 6.07 -19.87
CA GLY A 525 -13.74 6.61 -19.19
C GLY A 525 -13.31 5.83 -17.94
N GLY A 526 -12.17 6.23 -17.38
CA GLY A 526 -11.51 5.50 -16.30
C GLY A 526 -10.82 4.21 -16.79
N PHE A 527 -10.01 3.63 -15.94
CA PHE A 527 -9.24 2.43 -16.23
C PHE A 527 -9.85 1.21 -15.52
N TYR A 528 -10.02 0.13 -16.27
CA TYR A 528 -10.31 -1.20 -15.72
C TYR A 528 -9.10 -1.72 -14.94
N PHE A 529 -9.35 -2.53 -13.92
CA PHE A 529 -8.29 -3.15 -13.13
C PHE A 529 -7.53 -4.23 -13.92
N THR A 530 -8.22 -5.01 -14.74
CA THR A 530 -7.64 -6.07 -15.59
C THR A 530 -7.37 -5.58 -17.00
N SER A 531 -6.40 -6.18 -17.69
CA SER A 531 -6.10 -5.89 -19.10
C SER A 531 -7.21 -6.41 -20.02
N VAL A 532 -7.31 -5.87 -21.23
CA VAL A 532 -8.12 -6.47 -22.33
C VAL A 532 -7.64 -7.87 -22.72
N ASP A 533 -6.39 -8.22 -22.43
CA ASP A 533 -5.79 -9.52 -22.73
C ASP A 533 -6.02 -10.58 -21.64
N ASP A 534 -6.60 -10.20 -20.50
CA ASP A 534 -6.84 -11.10 -19.38
C ASP A 534 -8.02 -12.05 -19.62
N GLU A 535 -8.07 -13.14 -18.85
CA GLU A 535 -9.22 -14.03 -18.86
C GLU A 535 -10.51 -13.30 -18.49
N ALA A 536 -11.61 -13.64 -19.17
CA ALA A 536 -12.89 -13.04 -18.90
C ALA A 536 -13.44 -13.50 -17.53
N LEU A 537 -13.46 -12.58 -16.57
CA LEU A 537 -14.22 -12.70 -15.33
C LEU A 537 -15.67 -12.22 -15.53
N ILE A 538 -16.51 -12.32 -14.49
CA ILE A 538 -17.93 -11.96 -14.54
C ILE A 538 -18.14 -10.49 -14.94
N VAL A 539 -17.23 -9.63 -14.48
CA VAL A 539 -17.19 -8.20 -14.75
C VAL A 539 -15.73 -7.73 -14.69
N ARG A 540 -15.36 -6.72 -15.49
CA ARG A 540 -14.12 -5.98 -15.29
C ARG A 540 -14.43 -4.78 -14.40
N THR A 541 -13.76 -4.68 -13.27
CA THR A 541 -13.99 -3.63 -12.28
C THR A 541 -13.15 -2.39 -12.59
N LYS A 542 -13.63 -1.21 -12.20
CA LYS A 542 -12.85 0.02 -12.15
C LYS A 542 -12.82 0.48 -10.70
N GLU A 543 -11.68 0.37 -10.05
CA GLU A 543 -11.55 0.80 -8.66
C GLU A 543 -10.88 2.18 -8.61
N ALA A 544 -11.51 3.10 -7.90
CA ALA A 544 -10.99 4.43 -7.64
C ALA A 544 -10.98 4.78 -6.15
N TYR A 545 -11.65 3.98 -5.31
CA TYR A 545 -11.63 4.13 -3.87
C TYR A 545 -10.26 3.72 -3.32
N ASP A 546 -9.62 4.64 -2.60
CA ASP A 546 -8.37 4.42 -1.90
C ASP A 546 -8.64 3.65 -0.60
N SER A 547 -8.10 2.44 -0.51
CA SER A 547 -8.34 1.53 0.62
C SER A 547 -7.17 1.59 1.63
N ALA A 548 -6.44 0.50 1.82
CA ALA A 548 -5.19 0.53 2.58
C ALA A 548 -4.10 1.32 1.82
N ILE A 549 -4.11 1.23 0.49
CA ILE A 549 -3.23 1.94 -0.44
C ILE A 549 -4.07 2.69 -1.50
N PRO A 550 -3.48 3.67 -2.19
CA PRO A 550 -4.14 4.34 -3.31
C PRO A 550 -4.59 3.35 -4.39
N SER A 551 -5.71 3.62 -5.04
CA SER A 551 -6.18 2.83 -6.18
C SER A 551 -5.38 3.14 -7.46
N GLY A 552 -5.32 2.19 -8.40
CA GLY A 552 -4.69 2.41 -9.69
C GLY A 552 -5.28 3.58 -10.49
N ASN A 553 -6.60 3.82 -10.44
CA ASN A 553 -7.20 5.00 -11.08
C ASN A 553 -6.75 6.30 -10.40
N SER A 554 -6.67 6.31 -9.06
CA SER A 554 -6.21 7.47 -8.32
C SER A 554 -4.75 7.82 -8.66
N VAL A 555 -3.87 6.82 -8.73
CA VAL A 555 -2.46 7.05 -9.10
C VAL A 555 -2.31 7.38 -10.58
N MET A 556 -3.12 6.79 -11.47
CA MET A 556 -3.14 7.18 -12.88
C MET A 556 -3.55 8.64 -13.07
N PHE A 557 -4.54 9.13 -12.32
CA PHE A 557 -4.89 10.56 -12.36
C PHE A 557 -3.69 11.45 -12.03
N TYR A 558 -2.96 11.12 -10.96
CA TYR A 558 -1.75 11.84 -10.58
C TYR A 558 -0.66 11.78 -11.67
N ASN A 559 -0.42 10.60 -12.23
CA ASN A 559 0.60 10.39 -13.26
C ASN A 559 0.26 11.13 -14.55
N LEU A 560 -0.99 11.07 -15.01
CA LEU A 560 -1.46 11.74 -16.22
C LEU A 560 -1.23 13.24 -16.12
N LEU A 561 -1.63 13.87 -15.00
CA LEU A 561 -1.42 15.30 -14.79
C LEU A 561 0.07 15.66 -14.81
N ARG A 562 0.93 14.89 -14.13
CA ARG A 562 2.37 15.16 -14.11
C ARG A 562 3.02 14.95 -15.48
N LEU A 563 2.63 13.91 -16.22
CA LEU A 563 3.10 13.71 -17.59
C LEU A 563 2.63 14.83 -18.50
N ALA A 564 1.40 15.34 -18.34
CA ALA A 564 0.92 16.51 -19.09
C ALA A 564 1.80 17.74 -18.83
N ARG A 565 2.14 18.00 -17.56
CA ARG A 565 3.04 19.11 -17.17
C ARG A 565 4.47 18.93 -17.69
N ILE A 566 5.04 17.72 -17.58
CA ILE A 566 6.43 17.44 -17.98
C ILE A 566 6.59 17.44 -19.50
N THR A 567 5.65 16.86 -20.23
CA THR A 567 5.77 16.62 -21.68
C THR A 567 5.13 17.73 -22.52
N ALA A 568 4.31 18.58 -21.92
CA ALA A 568 3.41 19.51 -22.61
C ALA A 568 2.48 18.84 -23.64
N ASN A 569 2.13 17.57 -23.41
CA ASN A 569 1.22 16.82 -24.27
C ASN A 569 -0.19 16.82 -23.69
N SER A 570 -1.10 17.56 -24.31
CA SER A 570 -2.48 17.73 -23.85
C SER A 570 -3.28 16.43 -23.82
N LYS A 571 -2.86 15.37 -24.53
CA LYS A 571 -3.55 14.06 -24.49
C LYS A 571 -3.71 13.55 -23.06
N TYR A 572 -2.71 13.79 -22.21
CA TYR A 572 -2.73 13.31 -20.83
C TYR A 572 -3.72 14.10 -19.96
N ASP A 573 -3.86 15.42 -20.19
CA ASP A 573 -4.92 16.21 -19.56
C ASP A 573 -6.31 15.72 -19.98
N ASP A 574 -6.51 15.41 -21.27
CA ASP A 574 -7.79 14.92 -21.78
C ASP A 574 -8.20 13.59 -21.10
N TYR A 575 -7.24 12.68 -20.84
CA TYR A 575 -7.50 11.44 -20.11
C TYR A 575 -7.74 11.71 -18.62
N ALA A 576 -7.00 12.63 -18.00
CA ALA A 576 -7.18 12.99 -16.60
C ALA A 576 -8.57 13.61 -16.35
N GLU A 577 -9.01 14.53 -17.21
CA GLU A 577 -10.33 15.14 -17.15
C GLU A 577 -11.45 14.10 -17.28
N LYS A 578 -11.35 13.20 -18.27
CA LYS A 578 -12.33 12.12 -18.45
C LYS A 578 -12.37 11.20 -17.23
N LEU A 579 -11.22 10.83 -16.66
CA LEU A 579 -11.15 9.99 -15.47
C LEU A 579 -11.84 10.67 -14.27
N LEU A 580 -11.54 11.96 -14.04
CA LEU A 580 -12.17 12.72 -12.96
C LEU A 580 -13.69 12.77 -13.15
N ASN A 581 -14.16 13.01 -14.37
CA ASN A 581 -15.58 13.02 -14.70
C ASN A 581 -16.25 11.65 -14.48
N THR A 582 -15.58 10.55 -14.81
CA THR A 582 -16.09 9.18 -14.58
C THR A 582 -16.37 8.92 -13.09
N PHE A 583 -15.50 9.35 -12.18
CA PHE A 583 -15.66 9.10 -10.74
C PHE A 583 -16.28 10.25 -9.96
N SER A 584 -16.67 11.33 -10.64
CA SER A 584 -17.12 12.58 -10.03
C SER A 584 -18.26 12.42 -9.02
N GLN A 585 -19.25 11.59 -9.35
CA GLN A 585 -20.39 11.32 -8.45
C GLN A 585 -19.92 10.65 -7.15
N ASN A 586 -19.07 9.63 -7.24
CA ASN A 586 -18.54 8.93 -6.07
C ASN A 586 -17.68 9.84 -5.21
N ILE A 587 -16.85 10.67 -5.85
CA ILE A 587 -16.02 11.67 -5.18
C ILE A 587 -16.89 12.68 -4.45
N ASN A 588 -17.94 13.22 -5.08
CA ASN A 588 -18.85 14.18 -4.45
C ASN A 588 -19.61 13.59 -3.24
N LEU A 589 -19.94 12.30 -3.29
CA LEU A 589 -20.62 11.59 -2.20
C LEU A 589 -19.69 11.28 -1.03
N SER A 590 -18.47 10.79 -1.31
CA SER A 590 -17.54 10.28 -0.29
C SER A 590 -16.09 10.70 -0.61
N PRO A 591 -15.74 12.00 -0.54
CA PRO A 591 -14.46 12.49 -1.03
C PRO A 591 -13.24 11.94 -0.25
N HIS A 592 -13.42 11.64 1.03
CA HIS A 592 -12.40 11.02 1.88
C HIS A 592 -11.94 9.63 1.40
N GLY A 593 -12.74 8.96 0.56
CA GLY A 593 -12.37 7.68 -0.06
C GLY A 593 -11.48 7.83 -1.29
N PHE A 594 -11.08 9.05 -1.67
CA PHE A 594 -10.31 9.35 -2.89
C PHE A 594 -9.13 10.27 -2.58
N SER A 595 -8.59 10.22 -1.36
CA SER A 595 -7.63 11.21 -0.86
C SER A 595 -6.36 11.34 -1.70
N PHE A 596 -5.86 10.26 -2.32
CA PHE A 596 -4.69 10.35 -3.20
C PHE A 596 -5.04 11.07 -4.52
N LEU A 597 -6.24 10.83 -5.05
CA LEU A 597 -6.75 11.51 -6.25
C LEU A 597 -6.91 13.00 -5.94
N LEU A 598 -7.53 13.30 -4.80
CA LEU A 598 -7.71 14.67 -4.32
C LEU A 598 -6.38 15.37 -4.03
N SER A 599 -5.34 14.63 -3.62
CA SER A 599 -3.97 15.15 -3.45
C SER A 599 -3.35 15.66 -4.75
N SER A 600 -3.94 15.29 -5.90
CA SER A 600 -3.46 15.64 -7.24
C SER A 600 -4.23 16.80 -7.86
N LEU A 601 -5.33 17.22 -7.25
CA LEU A 601 -6.22 18.24 -7.81
C LEU A 601 -5.57 19.62 -7.91
N ASP A 602 -4.46 19.88 -7.21
CA ASP A 602 -3.68 21.11 -7.41
C ASP A 602 -3.06 21.20 -8.80
N PHE A 603 -2.71 20.04 -9.39
CA PHE A 603 -2.30 19.98 -10.80
C PHE A 603 -3.46 20.18 -11.77
N TYR A 604 -4.70 19.99 -11.31
CA TYR A 604 -5.89 20.08 -12.16
C TYR A 604 -6.57 21.46 -12.08
N PHE A 605 -6.90 21.93 -10.88
CA PHE A 605 -7.53 23.24 -10.64
C PHE A 605 -6.52 24.36 -10.43
N GLY A 606 -5.36 24.03 -9.88
CA GLY A 606 -4.59 24.95 -9.04
C GLY A 606 -3.30 25.51 -9.63
N LYS A 607 -2.38 25.80 -8.70
CA LYS A 607 -1.07 26.42 -8.92
C LYS A 607 0.01 25.35 -9.13
N SER A 608 -0.10 24.52 -10.18
CA SER A 608 1.03 23.67 -10.53
C SER A 608 2.15 24.47 -11.17
N TYR A 609 3.39 24.07 -10.86
CA TYR A 609 4.59 24.72 -11.36
C TYR A 609 5.42 23.76 -12.20
N GLU A 610 5.72 24.16 -13.43
CA GLU A 610 6.75 23.53 -14.23
C GLU A 610 8.03 24.35 -14.12
N LEU A 611 9.05 23.78 -13.49
CA LEU A 611 10.37 24.41 -13.40
C LEU A 611 11.27 23.88 -14.49
N ILE A 612 11.52 24.70 -15.51
CA ILE A 612 12.48 24.37 -16.56
C ILE A 612 13.83 24.94 -16.13
N ILE A 613 14.78 24.06 -15.82
CA ILE A 613 16.14 24.43 -15.45
C ILE A 613 17.03 24.16 -16.65
N VAL A 614 17.67 25.22 -17.15
CA VAL A 614 18.58 25.16 -18.30
C VAL A 614 19.96 25.55 -17.80
N SER A 615 20.92 24.64 -17.87
CA SER A 615 22.25 24.90 -17.31
C SER A 615 23.35 24.12 -18.02
N ASP A 616 24.54 24.70 -18.10
CA ASP A 616 25.76 23.93 -18.30
C ASP A 616 25.92 22.92 -17.15
N GLU A 617 26.25 21.65 -17.45
CA GLU A 617 26.32 20.58 -16.44
C GLU A 617 27.36 20.85 -15.36
N SER A 618 28.51 21.41 -15.73
CA SER A 618 29.59 21.72 -14.79
C SER A 618 29.20 22.84 -13.82
N TYR A 619 28.40 23.80 -14.30
CA TYR A 619 27.91 24.91 -13.50
C TYR A 619 26.75 24.51 -12.59
N LEU A 620 25.85 23.63 -13.06
CA LEU A 620 24.73 23.11 -12.26
C LEU A 620 25.22 22.42 -10.98
N LYS A 621 26.29 21.62 -11.09
CA LYS A 621 26.91 20.92 -9.95
C LYS A 621 27.52 21.87 -8.92
N GLN A 622 27.88 23.10 -9.30
CA GLN A 622 28.48 24.08 -8.40
C GLN A 622 27.44 24.85 -7.58
N MET A 623 26.25 25.09 -8.13
CA MET A 623 25.25 25.98 -7.52
C MET A 623 24.26 25.30 -6.57
N ASP A 624 24.29 23.96 -6.48
CA ASP A 624 23.44 23.14 -5.61
C ASP A 624 21.92 23.45 -5.69
N ILE A 625 21.48 23.98 -6.83
CA ILE A 625 20.10 24.46 -7.08
C ILE A 625 19.09 23.32 -6.86
N ILE A 626 19.43 22.12 -7.33
CA ILE A 626 18.58 20.94 -7.23
C ILE A 626 18.40 20.51 -5.77
N ALA A 627 19.46 20.47 -4.97
CA ALA A 627 19.35 20.05 -3.57
C ALA A 627 18.55 21.06 -2.75
N LYS A 628 18.78 22.37 -2.95
CA LYS A 628 17.96 23.43 -2.34
C LYS A 628 16.48 23.24 -2.66
N LEU A 629 16.16 23.00 -3.93
CA LEU A 629 14.79 22.82 -4.40
C LEU A 629 14.13 21.53 -3.89
N ASN A 630 14.91 20.45 -3.75
CA ASN A 630 14.46 19.16 -3.22
C ASN A 630 14.30 19.19 -1.70
N GLY A 631 15.01 20.08 -1.02
CA GLY A 631 14.87 20.35 0.41
C GLY A 631 13.61 21.13 0.78
N GLU A 632 12.68 21.38 -0.14
CA GLU A 632 11.47 22.17 0.11
C GLU A 632 10.17 21.42 -0.18
N PHE A 633 9.17 21.59 0.69
CA PHE A 633 7.85 21.01 0.48
C PHE A 633 7.03 21.84 -0.51
N ILE A 634 7.09 21.44 -1.78
CA ILE A 634 6.37 22.06 -2.90
C ILE A 634 5.69 20.91 -3.67
N PRO A 635 4.50 20.45 -3.24
CA PRO A 635 3.90 19.21 -3.73
C PRO A 635 3.48 19.27 -5.20
N SER A 636 3.08 20.46 -5.69
CA SER A 636 2.51 20.65 -7.03
C SER A 636 3.57 21.15 -8.02
N LYS A 637 4.76 20.56 -7.97
CA LYS A 637 5.94 20.92 -8.78
C LYS A 637 6.40 19.75 -9.63
N VAL A 638 6.75 20.03 -10.88
CA VAL A 638 7.63 19.17 -11.69
C VAL A 638 8.85 19.95 -12.15
N VAL A 639 10.00 19.29 -12.21
CA VAL A 639 11.25 19.87 -12.67
C VAL A 639 11.67 19.20 -13.97
N ILE A 640 11.98 20.01 -14.98
CA ILE A 640 12.51 19.56 -16.26
C ILE A 640 13.91 20.15 -16.40
N LEU A 641 14.91 19.26 -16.42
CA LEU A 641 16.31 19.67 -16.56
C LEU A 641 16.77 19.52 -18.02
N LYS A 642 17.37 20.57 -18.55
CA LYS A 642 18.10 20.57 -19.82
C LYS A 642 19.53 21.02 -19.59
N THR A 643 20.49 20.17 -19.95
CA THR A 643 21.92 20.49 -19.97
C THR A 643 22.49 20.39 -21.38
N ASP A 644 23.76 20.76 -21.53
CA ASP A 644 24.55 20.57 -22.74
C ASP A 644 24.79 19.08 -23.06
N SER A 645 24.74 18.20 -22.06
CA SER A 645 24.93 16.75 -22.18
C SER A 645 23.62 15.95 -22.26
N GLN A 646 22.52 16.49 -21.75
CA GLN A 646 21.25 15.77 -21.62
C GLN A 646 20.05 16.69 -21.83
N SER A 647 19.12 16.27 -22.67
CA SER A 647 17.82 16.93 -22.85
C SER A 647 16.74 15.87 -22.99
N PRO A 648 15.62 15.96 -22.24
CA PRO A 648 14.42 15.19 -22.54
C PRO A 648 13.97 15.43 -24.00
N PRO A 649 13.38 14.42 -24.66
CA PRO A 649 13.02 14.48 -26.07
C PRO A 649 11.67 15.21 -26.28
N PHE A 650 11.51 16.38 -25.67
CA PHE A 650 10.29 17.18 -25.78
C PHE A 650 10.52 18.37 -26.69
N ASN A 651 9.74 18.48 -27.76
CA ASN A 651 9.93 19.51 -28.80
C ASN A 651 9.92 20.94 -28.23
N TYR A 652 9.12 21.22 -27.20
CA TYR A 652 9.05 22.56 -26.61
C TYR A 652 10.39 23.00 -25.98
N LEU A 653 11.26 22.06 -25.60
CA LEU A 653 12.58 22.35 -25.03
C LEU A 653 13.57 22.90 -26.07
N GLU A 654 13.29 22.82 -27.37
CA GLU A 654 14.15 23.39 -28.42
C GLU A 654 14.31 24.91 -28.28
N ASN A 655 13.32 25.59 -27.68
CA ASN A 655 13.33 27.04 -27.46
C ASN A 655 14.19 27.47 -26.25
N TYR A 656 14.74 26.52 -25.49
CA TYR A 656 15.50 26.77 -24.27
C TYR A 656 16.99 26.51 -24.51
N PHE A 657 17.80 27.57 -24.61
CA PHE A 657 19.20 27.46 -25.00
C PHE A 657 20.14 27.38 -23.80
N VAL A 658 21.00 26.36 -23.78
CA VAL A 658 22.05 26.23 -22.76
C VAL A 658 23.13 27.28 -23.01
N GLN A 659 23.41 28.09 -22.01
CA GLN A 659 24.46 29.10 -22.03
C GLN A 659 25.61 28.69 -21.11
N ARG A 660 26.85 28.91 -21.56
CA ARG A 660 28.05 28.50 -20.82
C ARG A 660 28.15 29.27 -19.50
N ASN A 661 28.47 28.57 -18.42
CA ASN A 661 28.63 29.12 -17.06
C ASN A 661 27.40 29.89 -16.54
N GLN A 662 26.20 29.50 -16.97
CA GLN A 662 24.95 30.10 -16.50
C GLN A 662 23.90 29.02 -16.24
N THR A 663 23.04 29.30 -15.27
CA THR A 663 21.78 28.56 -15.06
C THR A 663 20.62 29.52 -15.23
N GLN A 664 19.62 29.09 -15.97
CA GLN A 664 18.35 29.80 -16.12
C GLN A 664 17.24 28.90 -15.59
N ILE A 665 16.44 29.44 -14.67
CA ILE A 665 15.29 28.80 -14.08
C ILE A 665 14.06 29.54 -14.58
N TYR A 666 13.22 28.83 -15.33
CA TYR A 666 11.93 29.30 -15.77
C TYR A 666 10.87 28.72 -14.86
N VAL A 667 10.04 29.59 -14.27
CA VAL A 667 8.88 29.17 -13.49
C VAL A 667 7.66 29.30 -14.39
N CYS A 668 7.10 28.17 -14.79
CA CYS A 668 5.93 28.10 -15.64
C CYS A 668 4.71 27.68 -14.83
N LYS A 669 3.56 28.21 -15.23
CA LYS A 669 2.23 27.86 -14.74
C LYS A 669 1.28 27.84 -15.93
N ASN A 670 0.55 26.75 -16.10
CA ASN A 670 -0.43 26.59 -17.20
C ASN A 670 0.18 26.88 -18.58
N TYR A 671 1.38 26.34 -18.84
CA TYR A 671 2.11 26.53 -20.10
C TYR A 671 2.58 27.97 -20.39
N GLN A 672 2.51 28.87 -19.41
CA GLN A 672 3.07 30.22 -19.50
C GLN A 672 4.20 30.39 -18.50
N CYS A 673 5.35 30.88 -18.94
CA CYS A 673 6.54 31.03 -18.12
C CYS A 673 6.82 32.50 -17.79
N GLU A 674 7.23 32.73 -16.54
CA GLU A 674 7.81 34.00 -16.11
C GLU A 674 9.20 34.23 -16.76
N LEU A 675 9.74 35.44 -16.62
CA LEU A 675 11.11 35.73 -17.05
C LEU A 675 12.12 34.84 -16.30
N PRO A 676 13.14 34.29 -16.99
CA PRO A 676 14.11 33.41 -16.35
C PRO A 676 14.94 34.13 -15.30
N THR A 677 15.25 33.42 -14.22
CA THR A 677 16.15 33.89 -13.15
C THR A 677 17.25 32.86 -12.89
N ASN A 678 18.38 33.30 -12.34
CA ASN A 678 19.43 32.43 -11.82
C ASN A 678 19.42 32.34 -10.28
N ASP A 679 18.50 33.04 -9.62
CA ASP A 679 18.36 33.07 -8.17
C ASP A 679 17.32 32.05 -7.69
N ILE A 680 17.81 30.89 -7.24
CA ILE A 680 16.97 29.81 -6.69
C ILE A 680 16.23 30.23 -5.41
N ASP A 681 16.78 31.13 -4.60
CA ASP A 681 16.14 31.53 -3.34
C ASP A 681 14.92 32.42 -3.62
N SER A 682 14.98 33.25 -4.66
CA SER A 682 13.82 33.97 -5.21
C SER A 682 12.75 33.01 -5.76
N VAL A 683 13.15 31.97 -6.50
CA VAL A 683 12.22 30.95 -7.02
C VAL A 683 11.52 30.22 -5.88
N ILE A 684 12.26 29.74 -4.87
CA ILE A 684 11.68 29.04 -3.71
C ILE A 684 10.71 29.96 -2.96
N SER A 685 11.07 31.23 -2.76
CA SER A 685 10.21 32.21 -2.11
C SER A 685 8.91 32.43 -2.89
N PHE A 686 8.98 32.53 -4.22
CA PHE A 686 7.81 32.63 -5.08
C PHE A 686 6.88 31.42 -4.94
N LEU A 687 7.46 30.21 -4.99
CA LEU A 687 6.71 28.95 -4.89
C LEU A 687 6.10 28.71 -3.50
N LYS A 688 6.66 29.33 -2.45
CA LYS A 688 6.15 29.20 -1.07
C LYS A 688 5.02 30.18 -0.75
N ASN A 689 5.07 31.39 -1.29
CA ASN A 689 4.17 32.51 -0.98
C ASN A 689 2.89 32.54 -1.83
N GLN A 690 2.73 31.57 -2.72
CA GLN A 690 1.57 31.33 -3.56
C GLN A 690 0.89 30.07 -3.05
#